data_AF-A0AAD3RCR4-F1
#
_entry.id   AF-A0AAD3RCR4-F1
#
_cell.length_a   1.000
_cell.length_b   1.000
_cell.length_c   1.000
_cell.angle_alpha   90.00
_cell.angle_beta   90.00
_cell.angle_gamma   90.00
#
_symmetry.space_group_name_H-M   'P 1'
#
loop_
_entity.id
_entity.type
_entity.pdbx_description
1 polymer ?
#
loop_
_entity_poly.entity_id
_entity_poly.type
_entity_poly.pdbx_seq_one_letter_code
_entity_poly.pdbx_strand_id
1 'polypeptide(L)'
;VGDMASDYKTIAALGRPFTLGMLYDSQRNKLIPGTTLWDDKTLREKTCESPQLGSEFQITSSDSAEDKSNSLGVEASLGVSFLFGLVDVSGSAKYLYDYKTFKNQSRVILQYKATTHYKQLSMTPDEIKNIQLPGVIETGLATHVVVGILYGANAFFVFDSERLDSDSVHDYHGKMGAVIRKIPICSVYGEVDINLTPEEKSLTEKFSCKFYGDILLQHNPTTFQEALSAYAKLPQLLHSNGDNAVPLRVWLMPLTNLDSKAPKLNREITVGVVRKAQEAVEDLRQMEMRCNDSLEDRVVGNCPPIQKELKCFQKTCNYYQSKLQKMLEDNLLGHTGEGKEAEEQLFENREKSPFSHEKLSKWLNNKEREINVIKSCVEMMEGKKMEIETKIKMVPNQSALDREVLAPGVDHVLCYVFTSLENNDRYLKELAEYTDAFKLCELKSINAFPLAENTCAILYTPEWYFTDNVITKMREKARAFHGLAKALKNNSRFSFCVAAIANEDHEGATIYHYKNGILVTDNFSVPEISDPESIKDRNALIWYTCELTLDPSTVNGYLTLSDDNKEPSLSDKDMKKKLGRFYARGRYQSLLLACNRTAGATLELDTLRVMSEFSHSVLGDHSAARVLGSLLSVRRTSSQPLQAASRGYR
;
A
#
# COMPACT_ATOMS: atom_id res chain seq x y z
N VAL A 1 13.00 -19.30 61.90
CA VAL A 1 11.97 -18.91 60.91
C VAL A 1 12.72 -18.28 59.77
N GLY A 2 13.18 -19.10 58.82
CA GLY A 2 13.98 -18.64 57.69
C GLY A 2 13.05 -18.30 56.52
N ASP A 3 13.33 -17.19 55.85
CA ASP A 3 12.70 -16.74 54.61
C ASP A 3 12.62 -17.89 53.58
N MET A 4 11.46 -18.54 53.48
CA MET A 4 11.01 -19.20 52.26
C MET A 4 10.04 -18.23 51.58
N ALA A 5 10.57 -17.16 50.98
CA ALA A 5 9.84 -16.48 49.92
C ALA A 5 9.75 -17.48 48.75
N SER A 6 8.61 -18.15 48.65
CA SER A 6 8.31 -19.05 47.55
C SER A 6 8.06 -18.20 46.30
N ASP A 7 9.09 -17.99 45.48
CA ASP A 7 8.95 -17.24 44.23
C ASP A 7 8.22 -18.08 43.17
N TYR A 8 6.91 -18.24 43.36
CA TYR A 8 6.02 -18.76 42.32
C TYR A 8 6.01 -17.77 41.16
N LYS A 9 6.25 -18.26 39.94
CA LYS A 9 6.20 -17.45 38.72
C LYS A 9 4.85 -17.61 38.05
N THR A 10 4.30 -16.52 37.53
CA THR A 10 3.06 -16.54 36.75
C THR A 10 3.38 -16.27 35.29
N ILE A 11 2.77 -17.01 34.35
CA ILE A 11 2.93 -16.77 32.91
C ILE A 11 1.60 -16.87 32.16
N ALA A 12 1.52 -16.21 31.01
CA ALA A 12 0.42 -16.37 30.06
C ALA A 12 0.55 -17.72 29.31
N ALA A 13 -0.55 -18.44 29.16
CA ALA A 13 -0.57 -19.74 28.50
C ALA A 13 -0.41 -19.64 26.97
N LEU A 14 -0.99 -18.60 26.35
CA LEU A 14 -0.88 -18.31 24.92
C LEU A 14 -1.36 -19.44 23.99
N GLY A 15 -2.41 -20.16 24.40
CA GLY A 15 -2.95 -21.29 23.65
C GLY A 15 -2.07 -22.55 23.68
N ARG A 16 -1.02 -22.58 24.51
CA ARG A 16 -0.20 -23.78 24.72
C ARG A 16 -0.94 -24.75 25.67
N PRO A 17 -0.84 -26.07 25.44
CA PRO A 17 -1.65 -27.07 26.16
C PRO A 17 -1.09 -27.40 27.55
N PHE A 18 -1.23 -26.47 28.51
CA PHE A 18 -0.80 -26.67 29.89
C PHE A 18 -1.72 -27.64 30.65
N THR A 19 -1.12 -28.55 31.43
CA THR A 19 -1.82 -29.36 32.45
C THR A 19 -1.07 -29.31 33.79
N LEU A 20 -1.77 -29.62 34.89
CA LEU A 20 -1.17 -29.66 36.22
C LEU A 20 -0.09 -30.74 36.29
N GLY A 21 1.02 -30.42 36.97
CA GLY A 21 2.16 -31.32 37.12
C GLY A 21 3.10 -31.39 35.92
N MET A 22 2.79 -30.73 34.80
CA MET A 22 3.72 -30.62 33.67
C MET A 22 5.00 -29.89 34.06
N LEU A 23 6.12 -30.34 33.50
CA LEU A 23 7.41 -29.68 33.64
C LEU A 23 7.57 -28.55 32.60
N TYR A 24 8.26 -27.49 33.00
CA TYR A 24 8.49 -26.30 32.19
C TYR A 24 9.94 -25.84 32.26
N ASP A 25 10.48 -25.48 31.11
CA ASP A 25 11.76 -24.80 30.97
C ASP A 25 11.54 -23.29 30.86
N SER A 26 11.72 -22.58 31.98
CA SER A 26 11.63 -21.11 32.02
C SER A 26 12.74 -20.38 31.26
N GLN A 27 13.86 -21.02 30.91
CA GLN A 27 14.91 -20.41 30.11
C GLN A 27 14.53 -20.40 28.63
N ARG A 28 13.99 -21.51 28.13
CA ARG A 28 13.57 -21.64 26.72
C ARG A 28 12.10 -21.32 26.48
N ASN A 29 11.34 -21.09 27.55
CA ASN A 29 9.88 -20.96 27.54
C ASN A 29 9.14 -22.15 26.91
N LYS A 30 9.67 -23.38 27.13
CA LYS A 30 9.15 -24.61 26.52
C LYS A 30 8.44 -25.50 27.55
N LEU A 31 7.30 -26.02 27.13
CA LEU A 31 6.61 -27.14 27.78
C LEU A 31 7.36 -28.43 27.50
N ILE A 32 7.41 -29.33 28.49
CA ILE A 32 7.96 -30.68 28.32
C ILE A 32 6.79 -31.66 28.31
N PRO A 33 6.27 -32.02 27.12
CA PRO A 33 5.10 -32.89 27.03
C PRO A 33 5.44 -34.32 27.48
N GLY A 34 4.41 -35.04 27.96
CA GLY A 34 4.50 -36.47 28.27
C GLY A 34 5.27 -36.83 29.56
N THR A 35 5.79 -35.84 30.30
CA THR A 35 6.42 -36.05 31.61
C THR A 35 5.76 -35.14 32.64
N THR A 36 5.15 -35.73 33.66
CA THR A 36 4.64 -35.02 34.84
C THR A 36 5.48 -35.37 36.05
N LEU A 37 5.56 -34.43 37.01
CA LEU A 37 6.26 -34.68 38.26
C LEU A 37 5.52 -35.70 39.15
N TRP A 38 4.19 -35.70 39.10
CA TRP A 38 3.34 -36.60 39.86
C TRP A 38 2.56 -37.53 38.93
N ASP A 39 2.26 -38.73 39.41
CA ASP A 39 1.41 -39.67 38.69
C ASP A 39 -0.05 -39.19 38.63
N ASP A 40 -0.82 -39.72 37.67
CA ASP A 40 -2.20 -39.32 37.43
C ASP A 40 -3.13 -39.49 38.64
N LYS A 41 -2.88 -40.49 39.50
CA LYS A 41 -3.70 -40.71 40.69
C LYS A 41 -3.45 -39.59 41.69
N THR A 42 -2.18 -39.29 41.96
CA THR A 42 -1.77 -38.18 42.84
C THR A 42 -2.29 -36.84 42.31
N LEU A 43 -2.18 -36.56 41.01
CA LEU A 43 -2.70 -35.34 40.41
C LEU A 43 -4.21 -35.20 40.60
N ARG A 44 -4.98 -36.28 40.37
CA ARG A 44 -6.43 -36.26 40.58
C ARG A 44 -6.82 -36.03 42.04
N GLU A 45 -6.15 -36.71 42.97
CA GLU A 45 -6.44 -36.60 44.40
C GLU A 45 -6.09 -35.22 44.98
N LYS A 46 -5.04 -34.58 44.45
CA LYS A 46 -4.52 -33.30 44.96
C LYS A 46 -5.02 -32.07 44.20
N THR A 47 -5.74 -32.25 43.10
CA THR A 47 -6.31 -31.11 42.36
C THR A 47 -7.51 -30.55 43.11
N CYS A 48 -7.43 -29.28 43.47
CA CYS A 48 -8.57 -28.49 43.93
C CYS A 48 -9.04 -27.58 42.81
N GLU A 49 -10.35 -27.58 42.58
CA GLU A 49 -11.00 -26.71 41.60
C GLU A 49 -11.86 -25.68 42.33
N SER A 50 -11.79 -24.43 41.88
CA SER A 50 -12.59 -23.33 42.39
C SER A 50 -13.19 -22.52 41.25
N PRO A 51 -14.45 -22.09 41.34
CA PRO A 51 -15.05 -21.23 40.34
C PRO A 51 -14.37 -19.85 40.35
N GLN A 52 -14.09 -19.31 39.17
CA GLN A 52 -13.50 -17.98 38.93
C GLN A 52 -14.25 -17.32 37.77
N LEU A 53 -15.57 -17.19 37.92
CA LEU A 53 -16.45 -16.69 36.87
C LEU A 53 -16.26 -15.17 36.71
N GLY A 54 -15.85 -14.76 35.52
CA GLY A 54 -15.67 -13.36 35.16
C GLY A 54 -15.77 -13.17 33.65
N SER A 55 -16.31 -12.04 33.21
CA SER A 55 -16.34 -11.66 31.80
C SER A 55 -16.15 -10.15 31.70
N GLU A 56 -15.25 -9.73 30.82
CA GLU A 56 -14.97 -8.33 30.53
C GLU A 56 -14.67 -8.15 29.04
N PHE A 57 -14.71 -6.90 28.59
CA PHE A 57 -14.29 -6.54 27.25
C PHE A 57 -13.40 -5.30 27.29
N GLN A 58 -12.53 -5.18 26.31
CA GLN A 58 -11.68 -4.01 26.12
C GLN A 58 -11.71 -3.60 24.66
N ILE A 59 -11.70 -2.29 24.41
CA ILE A 59 -11.54 -1.75 23.07
C ILE A 59 -10.26 -0.95 23.06
N THR A 60 -9.34 -1.32 22.17
CA THR A 60 -8.06 -0.64 21.99
C THR A 60 -7.87 -0.20 20.55
N SER A 61 -7.18 0.91 20.41
CA SER A 61 -6.76 1.51 19.14
C SER A 61 -5.28 1.30 18.85
N SER A 62 -4.52 0.85 19.84
CA SER A 62 -3.08 0.64 19.70
C SER A 62 -2.79 -0.80 19.29
N ASP A 63 -1.82 -0.96 18.38
CA ASP A 63 -1.42 -2.24 17.77
C ASP A 63 0.07 -2.55 17.98
N SER A 64 0.72 -1.84 18.92
CA SER A 64 2.15 -2.04 19.22
C SER A 64 2.42 -3.44 19.77
N ALA A 65 3.65 -3.92 19.63
CA ALA A 65 4.07 -5.20 20.22
C ALA A 65 3.82 -5.26 21.74
N GLU A 66 4.03 -4.14 22.43
CA GLU A 66 3.80 -4.01 23.87
C GLU A 66 2.32 -4.07 24.21
N ASP A 67 1.46 -3.30 23.53
CA ASP A 67 0.02 -3.28 23.77
C ASP A 67 -0.63 -4.63 23.52
N LYS A 68 -0.21 -5.32 22.45
CA LYS A 68 -0.65 -6.69 22.18
C LYS A 68 -0.25 -7.64 23.31
N SER A 69 1.00 -7.55 23.78
CA SER A 69 1.49 -8.36 24.90
C SER A 69 0.68 -8.10 26.18
N ASN A 70 0.45 -6.83 26.50
CA ASN A 70 -0.32 -6.40 27.66
C ASN A 70 -1.78 -6.90 27.61
N SER A 71 -2.42 -6.87 26.43
CA SER A 71 -3.80 -7.35 26.25
C SER A 71 -3.97 -8.84 26.58
N LEU A 72 -2.91 -9.63 26.42
CA LEU A 72 -2.87 -11.06 26.73
C LEU A 72 -2.29 -11.37 28.13
N GLY A 73 -1.93 -10.34 28.90
CA GLY A 73 -1.27 -10.50 30.20
C GLY A 73 0.12 -11.14 30.08
N VAL A 74 0.82 -10.88 28.98
CA VAL A 74 2.18 -11.36 28.73
C VAL A 74 3.17 -10.45 29.45
N GLU A 75 3.93 -11.01 30.39
CA GLU A 75 5.01 -10.29 31.04
C GLU A 75 6.18 -10.02 30.08
N ALA A 76 6.97 -8.98 30.36
CA ALA A 76 8.10 -8.55 29.54
C ALA A 76 9.03 -9.71 29.12
N SER A 77 9.41 -10.59 30.06
CA SER A 77 10.32 -11.72 29.76
C SER A 77 9.75 -12.71 28.74
N LEU A 78 8.45 -13.02 28.84
CA LEU A 78 7.76 -13.89 27.90
C LEU A 78 7.51 -13.18 26.56
N GLY A 79 7.20 -11.87 26.60
CA GLY A 79 7.02 -11.04 25.41
C GLY A 79 8.28 -10.97 24.56
N VAL A 80 9.46 -10.80 25.18
CA VAL A 80 10.75 -10.86 24.46
C VAL A 80 10.99 -12.24 23.87
N SER A 81 10.71 -13.29 24.63
CA SER A 81 10.87 -14.67 24.14
C SER A 81 9.99 -14.93 22.92
N PHE A 82 8.78 -14.38 22.90
CA PHE A 82 7.91 -14.40 21.72
C PHE A 82 8.53 -13.62 20.55
N LEU A 83 9.04 -12.41 20.78
CA LEU A 83 9.71 -11.62 19.73
C LEU A 83 10.92 -12.34 19.12
N PHE A 84 11.59 -13.20 19.90
CA PHE A 84 12.76 -13.97 19.48
C PHE A 84 12.38 -15.32 18.85
N GLY A 85 11.09 -15.63 18.71
CA GLY A 85 10.64 -16.89 18.11
C GLY A 85 10.74 -18.12 19.03
N LEU A 86 10.96 -17.93 20.34
CA LEU A 86 11.06 -19.04 21.31
C LEU A 86 9.70 -19.56 21.79
N VAL A 87 8.61 -18.86 21.48
CA VAL A 87 7.27 -19.16 21.99
C VAL A 87 6.31 -19.37 20.83
N ASP A 88 5.84 -20.60 20.69
CA ASP A 88 4.71 -20.92 19.82
C ASP A 88 3.39 -20.49 20.47
N VAL A 89 2.51 -19.89 19.68
CA VAL A 89 1.21 -19.41 20.13
C VAL A 89 0.07 -20.02 19.29
N SER A 90 -1.08 -20.21 19.93
CA SER A 90 -2.27 -20.78 19.29
C SER A 90 -3.54 -20.04 19.74
N GLY A 91 -4.70 -20.41 19.17
CA GLY A 91 -5.99 -19.81 19.54
C GLY A 91 -6.00 -18.29 19.40
N SER A 92 -6.50 -17.60 20.44
CA SER A 92 -6.56 -16.15 20.49
C SER A 92 -5.18 -15.48 20.40
N ALA A 93 -4.13 -16.15 20.89
CA ALA A 93 -2.79 -15.57 20.96
C ALA A 93 -2.14 -15.42 19.57
N LYS A 94 -2.69 -16.03 18.51
CA LYS A 94 -2.31 -15.73 17.12
C LYS A 94 -2.49 -14.24 16.74
N TYR A 95 -3.32 -13.50 17.48
CA TYR A 95 -3.40 -12.04 17.38
C TYR A 95 -2.04 -11.33 17.52
N LEU A 96 -1.09 -11.93 18.26
CA LEU A 96 0.27 -11.39 18.40
C LEU A 96 1.02 -11.32 17.07
N TYR A 97 0.66 -12.11 16.06
CA TYR A 97 1.27 -12.06 14.73
C TYR A 97 0.57 -11.12 13.74
N ASP A 98 -0.65 -10.67 14.05
CA ASP A 98 -1.43 -9.85 13.12
C ASP A 98 -1.11 -8.37 13.33
N TYR A 99 -0.35 -7.77 12.43
CA TYR A 99 -0.02 -6.34 12.46
C TYR A 99 -0.73 -5.59 11.34
N LYS A 100 -0.88 -4.27 11.52
CA LYS A 100 -1.34 -3.37 10.46
C LYS A 100 -0.50 -3.53 9.19
N THR A 101 -1.16 -3.50 8.04
CA THR A 101 -0.50 -3.59 6.74
C THR A 101 0.02 -2.23 6.29
N PHE A 102 -0.73 -1.17 6.60
CA PHE A 102 -0.49 0.20 6.14
C PHE A 102 -0.30 1.13 7.33
N LYS A 103 0.54 2.15 7.16
CA LYS A 103 0.66 3.19 8.19
C LYS A 103 -0.63 4.01 8.21
N ASN A 104 -1.10 4.41 7.02
CA ASN A 104 -2.37 5.11 6.83
C ASN A 104 -3.58 4.15 6.77
N GLN A 105 -3.72 3.32 7.78
CA GLN A 105 -4.89 2.46 8.00
C GLN A 105 -5.39 2.68 9.43
N SER A 106 -6.70 2.70 9.62
CA SER A 106 -7.31 2.66 10.93
C SER A 106 -7.54 1.22 11.36
N ARG A 107 -7.14 0.91 12.60
CA ARG A 107 -7.36 -0.39 13.23
C ARG A 107 -8.00 -0.19 14.60
N VAL A 108 -9.07 -0.91 14.89
CA VAL A 108 -9.70 -0.94 16.21
C VAL A 108 -9.89 -2.40 16.61
N ILE A 109 -9.46 -2.74 17.82
CA ILE A 109 -9.52 -4.10 18.34
C ILE A 109 -10.54 -4.15 19.46
N LEU A 110 -11.53 -5.05 19.33
CA LEU A 110 -12.44 -5.43 20.40
C LEU A 110 -11.97 -6.77 20.98
N GLN A 111 -11.59 -6.76 22.24
CA GLN A 111 -11.22 -7.95 23.00
C GLN A 111 -12.40 -8.38 23.88
N TYR A 112 -12.76 -9.65 23.80
CA TYR A 112 -13.56 -10.36 24.78
C TYR A 112 -12.64 -11.22 25.66
N LYS A 113 -12.84 -11.19 26.97
CA LYS A 113 -12.09 -12.00 27.93
C LYS A 113 -13.04 -12.57 28.97
N ALA A 114 -12.98 -13.88 29.17
CA ALA A 114 -13.76 -14.55 30.19
C ALA A 114 -12.95 -15.61 30.93
N THR A 115 -13.16 -15.69 32.24
CA THR A 115 -12.58 -16.68 33.14
C THR A 115 -13.69 -17.60 33.66
N THR A 116 -13.36 -18.88 33.86
CA THR A 116 -14.34 -19.90 34.26
C THR A 116 -14.01 -20.50 35.62
N HIS A 117 -12.86 -21.15 35.72
CA HIS A 117 -12.45 -21.88 36.90
C HIS A 117 -10.93 -21.86 37.06
N TYR A 118 -10.47 -22.09 38.29
CA TYR A 118 -9.06 -22.20 38.63
C TYR A 118 -8.80 -23.57 39.24
N LYS A 119 -7.83 -24.29 38.68
CA LYS A 119 -7.35 -25.59 39.16
C LYS A 119 -5.97 -25.42 39.76
N GLN A 120 -5.74 -25.95 40.94
CA GLN A 120 -4.43 -25.94 41.59
C GLN A 120 -4.13 -27.24 42.33
N LEU A 121 -2.85 -27.52 42.52
CA LEU A 121 -2.39 -28.62 43.37
C LEU A 121 -2.34 -28.15 44.82
N SER A 122 -3.12 -28.80 45.70
CA SER A 122 -3.10 -28.57 47.14
C SER A 122 -2.24 -29.63 47.82
N MET A 123 -0.99 -29.29 48.13
CA MET A 123 -0.04 -30.17 48.81
C MET A 123 0.40 -29.58 50.15
N THR A 124 0.60 -30.44 51.14
CA THR A 124 1.15 -30.00 52.43
C THR A 124 2.67 -29.82 52.34
N PRO A 125 3.29 -28.98 53.18
CA PRO A 125 4.74 -28.79 53.19
C PRO A 125 5.55 -30.08 53.37
N ASP A 126 5.01 -31.05 54.12
CA ASP A 126 5.69 -32.34 54.34
C ASP A 126 5.60 -33.24 53.11
N GLU A 127 4.49 -33.19 52.37
CA GLU A 127 4.36 -33.90 51.09
C GLU A 127 5.32 -33.34 50.05
N ILE A 128 5.50 -32.01 50.02
CA ILE A 128 6.44 -31.33 49.11
C ILE A 128 7.89 -31.75 49.39
N LYS A 129 8.29 -31.84 50.67
CA LYS A 129 9.65 -32.22 51.08
C LYS A 129 10.01 -33.68 50.82
N ASN A 130 9.00 -34.56 50.71
CA ASN A 130 9.20 -35.99 50.51
C ASN A 130 9.24 -36.41 49.02
N ILE A 131 9.11 -35.45 48.10
CA ILE A 131 9.17 -35.72 46.66
C ILE A 131 10.63 -35.99 46.26
N GLN A 132 10.90 -37.18 45.74
CA GLN A 132 12.14 -37.45 45.02
C GLN A 132 11.94 -37.11 43.55
N LEU A 133 12.73 -36.17 43.03
CA LEU A 133 12.72 -35.87 41.60
C LEU A 133 13.19 -37.11 40.83
N PRO A 134 12.45 -37.58 39.82
CA PRO A 134 12.95 -38.60 38.90
C PRO A 134 14.31 -38.18 38.32
N GLY A 135 15.27 -39.10 38.17
CA GLY A 135 16.60 -38.79 37.63
C GLY A 135 16.57 -38.18 36.21
N VAL A 136 15.47 -38.31 35.48
CA VAL A 136 15.23 -37.63 34.19
C VAL A 136 15.15 -36.10 34.36
N ILE A 137 14.76 -35.60 35.53
CA ILE A 137 14.68 -34.16 35.86
C ILE A 137 16.05 -33.58 36.22
N GLU A 138 17.02 -34.43 36.62
CA GLU A 138 18.42 -34.03 36.86
C GLU A 138 19.18 -33.71 35.54
N THR A 139 18.57 -33.97 34.38
CA THR A 139 19.19 -33.73 33.05
C THR A 139 19.24 -32.26 32.63
N GLY A 140 18.71 -31.32 33.43
CA GLY A 140 18.70 -29.89 33.08
C GLY A 140 17.55 -29.46 32.18
N LEU A 141 16.63 -30.37 31.84
CA LEU A 141 15.56 -30.10 30.85
C LEU A 141 14.42 -29.23 31.40
N ALA A 142 14.19 -29.21 32.71
CA ALA A 142 13.12 -28.47 33.37
C ALA A 142 13.65 -27.62 34.52
N THR A 143 13.05 -26.45 34.73
CA THR A 143 13.34 -25.59 35.89
C THR A 143 12.14 -25.40 36.80
N HIS A 144 10.92 -25.59 36.26
CA HIS A 144 9.67 -25.36 36.98
C HIS A 144 8.68 -26.50 36.75
N VAL A 145 7.69 -26.59 37.64
CA VAL A 145 6.52 -27.45 37.50
C VAL A 145 5.23 -26.62 37.60
N VAL A 146 4.22 -26.99 36.81
CA VAL A 146 2.91 -26.34 36.82
C VAL A 146 2.10 -26.76 38.04
N VAL A 147 1.74 -25.80 38.89
CA VAL A 147 0.99 -26.04 40.14
C VAL A 147 -0.39 -25.40 40.16
N GLY A 148 -0.67 -24.46 39.27
CA GLY A 148 -1.96 -23.79 39.16
C GLY A 148 -2.25 -23.32 37.74
N ILE A 149 -3.52 -23.37 37.33
CA ILE A 149 -3.97 -22.94 36.01
C ILE A 149 -5.33 -22.27 36.14
N LEU A 150 -5.45 -21.05 35.63
CA LEU A 150 -6.71 -20.34 35.43
C LEU A 150 -7.20 -20.61 34.00
N TYR A 151 -8.43 -21.12 33.91
CA TYR A 151 -9.07 -21.48 32.65
C TYR A 151 -10.11 -20.43 32.23
N GLY A 152 -10.31 -20.32 30.93
CA GLY A 152 -11.28 -19.40 30.34
C GLY A 152 -11.13 -19.34 28.82
N ALA A 153 -11.49 -18.22 28.22
CA ALA A 153 -11.30 -17.98 26.80
C ALA A 153 -11.12 -16.49 26.51
N ASN A 154 -10.27 -16.19 25.54
CA ASN A 154 -10.15 -14.88 24.93
C ASN A 154 -10.68 -14.92 23.48
N ALA A 155 -11.13 -13.76 23.00
CA ALA A 155 -11.36 -13.54 21.58
C ALA A 155 -11.01 -12.10 21.20
N PHE A 156 -10.40 -11.93 20.04
CA PHE A 156 -10.04 -10.64 19.45
C PHE A 156 -10.79 -10.49 18.12
N PHE A 157 -11.51 -9.39 18.00
CA PHE A 157 -12.13 -8.90 16.78
C PHE A 157 -11.30 -7.71 16.31
N VAL A 158 -10.47 -7.93 15.30
CA VAL A 158 -9.58 -6.92 14.73
C VAL A 158 -10.29 -6.29 13.54
N PHE A 159 -10.68 -5.02 13.67
CA PHE A 159 -11.34 -4.27 12.61
C PHE A 159 -10.35 -3.37 11.88
N ASP A 160 -10.19 -3.61 10.59
CA ASP A 160 -9.25 -2.91 9.71
C ASP A 160 -10.00 -2.12 8.64
N SER A 161 -9.70 -0.83 8.52
CA SER A 161 -10.09 -0.04 7.34
C SER A 161 -9.25 -0.42 6.13
N GLU A 162 -9.71 -0.01 4.95
CA GLU A 162 -8.84 0.13 3.77
C GLU A 162 -7.75 1.20 4.02
N ARG A 163 -6.81 1.33 3.08
CA ARG A 163 -5.84 2.43 3.12
C ARG A 163 -6.55 3.77 2.96
N LEU A 164 -6.26 4.69 3.85
CA LEU A 164 -6.82 6.03 3.91
C LEU A 164 -5.77 7.06 3.47
N ASP A 165 -6.24 8.28 3.18
CA ASP A 165 -5.35 9.45 3.16
C ASP A 165 -4.90 9.78 4.58
N SER A 166 -3.66 10.26 4.73
CA SER A 166 -3.05 10.56 6.04
C SER A 166 -3.93 11.42 6.94
N ASP A 167 -4.56 12.43 6.35
CA ASP A 167 -5.34 13.45 7.07
C ASP A 167 -6.71 12.91 7.52
N SER A 168 -7.16 11.79 6.93
CA SER A 168 -8.43 11.15 7.26
C SER A 168 -8.31 10.07 8.34
N VAL A 169 -7.10 9.59 8.62
CA VAL A 169 -6.88 8.45 9.53
C VAL A 169 -7.47 8.71 10.91
N HIS A 170 -7.21 9.88 11.50
CA HIS A 170 -7.63 10.18 12.87
C HIS A 170 -9.16 10.25 13.03
N ASP A 171 -9.83 10.97 12.13
CA ASP A 171 -11.30 11.10 12.16
C ASP A 171 -11.99 9.75 11.88
N TYR A 172 -11.51 9.02 10.87
CA TYR A 172 -12.03 7.70 10.53
C TYR A 172 -11.87 6.71 11.70
N HIS A 173 -10.73 6.77 12.38
CA HIS A 173 -10.44 5.97 13.55
C HIS A 173 -11.39 6.25 14.72
N GLY A 174 -11.66 7.52 15.01
CA GLY A 174 -12.63 7.91 16.04
C GLY A 174 -14.04 7.38 15.75
N LYS A 175 -14.47 7.49 14.49
CA LYS A 175 -15.77 6.99 14.01
C LYS A 175 -15.88 5.46 14.09
N MET A 176 -14.86 4.73 13.64
CA MET A 176 -14.81 3.26 13.78
C MET A 176 -14.94 2.83 15.24
N GLY A 177 -14.15 3.47 16.13
CA GLY A 177 -14.20 3.18 17.56
C GLY A 177 -15.57 3.42 18.19
N ALA A 178 -16.29 4.46 17.76
CA ALA A 178 -17.63 4.75 18.25
C ALA A 178 -18.64 3.66 17.89
N VAL A 179 -18.60 3.15 16.66
CA VAL A 179 -19.54 2.10 16.20
C VAL A 179 -19.18 0.75 16.81
N ILE A 180 -17.90 0.39 16.91
CA ILE A 180 -17.44 -0.87 17.54
C ILE A 180 -17.78 -0.92 19.03
N ARG A 181 -17.77 0.23 19.72
CA ARG A 181 -18.24 0.33 21.13
C ARG A 181 -19.69 -0.09 21.33
N LYS A 182 -20.53 -0.09 20.28
CA LYS A 182 -21.92 -0.55 20.38
C LYS A 182 -22.04 -2.08 20.44
N ILE A 183 -21.06 -2.85 19.95
CA ILE A 183 -21.13 -4.34 19.91
C ILE A 183 -21.32 -4.94 21.32
N PRO A 184 -20.48 -4.62 22.33
CA PRO A 184 -20.66 -5.19 23.66
C PRO A 184 -21.92 -4.67 24.36
N ILE A 185 -22.35 -3.45 24.06
CA ILE A 185 -23.53 -2.84 24.71
C ILE A 185 -24.80 -3.55 24.28
N CYS A 186 -24.99 -3.81 22.99
CA CYS A 186 -26.22 -4.40 22.47
C CYS A 186 -26.33 -5.90 22.78
N SER A 187 -25.21 -6.62 22.77
CA SER A 187 -25.17 -8.06 23.10
C SER A 187 -25.56 -8.37 24.56
N VAL A 188 -25.39 -7.42 25.49
CA VAL A 188 -25.84 -7.56 26.89
C VAL A 188 -27.37 -7.58 27.01
N TYR A 189 -28.09 -6.96 26.07
CA TYR A 189 -29.57 -6.91 26.08
C TYR A 189 -30.23 -8.03 25.28
N GLY A 190 -29.45 -8.95 24.68
CA GLY A 190 -29.99 -10.04 23.86
C GLY A 190 -30.58 -9.57 22.52
N GLU A 191 -30.45 -8.30 22.18
CA GLU A 191 -30.84 -7.72 20.89
C GLU A 191 -29.67 -7.88 19.90
N VAL A 192 -29.91 -8.61 18.82
CA VAL A 192 -28.95 -8.76 17.71
C VAL A 192 -29.10 -7.61 16.70
N ASP A 193 -30.15 -6.78 16.83
CA ASP A 193 -30.41 -5.66 15.94
C ASP A 193 -29.90 -4.35 16.56
N ILE A 194 -28.77 -3.83 16.08
CA ILE A 194 -28.23 -2.53 16.52
C ILE A 194 -28.88 -1.42 15.69
N ASN A 195 -29.48 -0.45 16.37
CA ASN A 195 -29.92 0.79 15.74
C ASN A 195 -28.70 1.65 15.32
N LEU A 196 -28.30 1.51 14.06
CA LEU A 196 -27.25 2.30 13.42
C LEU A 196 -27.88 3.42 12.60
N THR A 197 -27.28 4.63 12.64
CA THR A 197 -27.68 5.69 11.69
C THR A 197 -27.29 5.28 10.27
N PRO A 198 -27.90 5.87 9.22
CA PRO A 198 -27.50 5.62 7.84
C PRO A 198 -26.00 5.82 7.58
N GLU A 199 -25.39 6.83 8.21
CA GLU A 199 -23.96 7.13 8.12
C GLU A 199 -23.11 6.05 8.80
N GLU A 200 -23.51 5.60 10.00
CA GLU A 200 -22.83 4.51 10.70
C GLU A 200 -22.92 3.21 9.92
N LYS A 201 -24.09 2.90 9.34
CA LYS A 201 -24.27 1.72 8.48
C LYS A 201 -23.32 1.74 7.29
N SER A 202 -23.23 2.87 6.58
CA SER A 202 -22.27 3.02 5.48
C SER A 202 -20.82 2.91 5.93
N LEU A 203 -20.49 3.36 7.16
CA LEU A 203 -19.15 3.19 7.72
C LEU A 203 -18.81 1.72 7.97
N THR A 204 -19.77 0.93 8.49
CA THR A 204 -19.54 -0.51 8.77
C THR A 204 -19.25 -1.36 7.54
N GLU A 205 -19.61 -0.88 6.35
CA GLU A 205 -19.34 -1.55 5.07
C GLU A 205 -17.92 -1.27 4.55
N LYS A 206 -17.19 -0.31 5.16
CA LYS A 206 -15.86 0.15 4.72
C LYS A 206 -14.70 -0.34 5.59
N PHE A 207 -14.97 -1.29 6.48
CA PHE A 207 -13.92 -1.96 7.24
C PHE A 207 -14.24 -3.45 7.37
N SER A 208 -13.18 -4.26 7.45
CA SER A 208 -13.27 -5.71 7.59
C SER A 208 -13.05 -6.13 9.04
N CYS A 209 -13.43 -7.36 9.38
CA CYS A 209 -13.14 -7.99 10.66
C CYS A 209 -12.24 -9.22 10.45
N LYS A 210 -11.27 -9.42 11.34
CA LYS A 210 -10.54 -10.68 11.52
C LYS A 210 -10.76 -11.18 12.93
N PHE A 211 -10.96 -12.48 13.08
CA PHE A 211 -11.23 -13.11 14.36
C PHE A 211 -10.08 -14.02 14.81
N TYR A 212 -9.63 -13.83 16.05
CA TYR A 212 -8.68 -14.70 16.74
C TYR A 212 -9.25 -15.06 18.10
N GLY A 213 -9.67 -16.32 18.31
CA GLY A 213 -10.28 -16.71 19.57
C GLY A 213 -10.00 -18.14 19.97
N ASP A 214 -10.25 -18.43 21.25
CA ASP A 214 -10.11 -19.76 21.84
C ASP A 214 -11.39 -20.61 21.71
N ILE A 215 -12.50 -19.99 21.30
CA ILE A 215 -13.80 -20.65 21.12
C ILE A 215 -13.99 -20.97 19.63
N LEU A 216 -14.30 -22.23 19.33
CA LEU A 216 -14.59 -22.66 17.96
C LEU A 216 -15.94 -22.10 17.50
N LEU A 217 -15.91 -21.25 16.47
CA LEU A 217 -17.09 -20.75 15.78
C LEU A 217 -17.38 -21.61 14.55
N GLN A 218 -18.65 -21.69 14.13
CA GLN A 218 -19.02 -22.35 12.88
C GLN A 218 -18.40 -21.65 11.66
N HIS A 219 -18.40 -20.32 11.68
CA HIS A 219 -17.76 -19.47 10.68
C HIS A 219 -17.13 -18.27 11.39
N ASN A 220 -15.93 -17.89 10.96
CA ASN A 220 -15.24 -16.72 11.51
C ASN A 220 -15.85 -15.44 10.92
N PRO A 221 -16.11 -14.40 11.76
CA PRO A 221 -16.68 -13.16 11.27
C PRO A 221 -15.68 -12.38 10.42
N THR A 222 -16.18 -11.85 9.31
CA THR A 222 -15.46 -11.01 8.34
C THR A 222 -16.04 -9.61 8.21
N THR A 223 -17.27 -9.40 8.69
CA THR A 223 -17.99 -8.13 8.67
C THR A 223 -18.38 -7.67 10.06
N PHE A 224 -18.78 -6.40 10.20
CA PHE A 224 -19.31 -5.85 11.46
C PHE A 224 -20.52 -6.63 12.00
N GLN A 225 -21.47 -6.98 11.13
CA GLN A 225 -22.71 -7.69 11.52
C GLN A 225 -22.43 -9.13 11.97
N GLU A 226 -21.50 -9.81 11.29
CA GLU A 226 -21.05 -11.13 11.71
C GLU A 226 -20.31 -11.06 13.05
N ALA A 227 -19.48 -10.03 13.26
CA ALA A 227 -18.76 -9.84 14.52
C ALA A 227 -19.72 -9.60 15.69
N LEU A 228 -20.76 -8.79 15.49
CA LEU A 228 -21.83 -8.60 16.47
C LEU A 228 -22.52 -9.92 16.83
N SER A 229 -22.92 -10.69 15.81
CA SER A 229 -23.59 -11.97 15.98
C SER A 229 -22.70 -13.01 16.68
N ALA A 230 -21.41 -13.02 16.36
CA ALA A 230 -20.42 -13.89 16.98
C ALA A 230 -20.19 -13.50 18.45
N TYR A 231 -20.00 -12.21 18.72
CA TYR A 231 -19.78 -11.69 20.08
C TYR A 231 -20.94 -12.05 21.01
N ALA A 232 -22.20 -11.88 20.57
CA ALA A 232 -23.39 -12.23 21.35
C ALA A 232 -23.46 -13.72 21.73
N LYS A 233 -22.86 -14.61 20.94
CA LYS A 233 -22.84 -16.06 21.18
C LYS A 233 -21.69 -16.52 22.09
N LEU A 234 -20.61 -15.74 22.23
CA LEU A 234 -19.41 -16.15 22.97
C LEU A 234 -19.71 -16.60 24.41
N PRO A 235 -20.51 -15.87 25.22
CA PRO A 235 -20.79 -16.30 26.59
C PRO A 235 -21.50 -17.65 26.62
N GLN A 236 -22.52 -17.86 25.76
CA GLN A 236 -23.24 -19.13 25.73
C GLN A 236 -22.33 -20.29 25.31
N LEU A 237 -21.51 -20.09 24.28
CA LEU A 237 -20.58 -21.12 23.79
C LEU A 237 -19.53 -21.52 24.83
N LEU A 238 -19.07 -20.58 25.66
CA LEU A 238 -18.12 -20.88 26.73
C LEU A 238 -18.74 -21.73 27.85
N HIS A 239 -20.01 -21.50 28.18
CA HIS A 239 -20.70 -22.23 29.26
C HIS A 239 -21.34 -23.56 28.81
N SER A 240 -21.66 -23.71 27.52
CA SER A 240 -22.41 -24.88 27.00
C SER A 240 -21.58 -26.16 26.97
N ASN A 241 -20.25 -26.06 26.85
CA ASN A 241 -19.32 -27.18 26.88
C ASN A 241 -18.23 -26.89 27.92
N GLY A 242 -18.16 -27.67 29.00
CA GLY A 242 -17.09 -27.57 30.01
C GLY A 242 -15.67 -27.76 29.42
N ASP A 243 -15.57 -28.34 28.22
CA ASP A 243 -14.33 -28.57 27.48
C ASP A 243 -13.85 -27.38 26.63
N ASN A 244 -14.63 -26.29 26.51
CA ASN A 244 -14.25 -25.14 25.68
C ASN A 244 -13.31 -24.16 26.39
N ALA A 245 -13.11 -24.29 27.70
CA ALA A 245 -12.21 -23.42 28.45
C ALA A 245 -10.75 -23.88 28.28
N VAL A 246 -9.89 -22.98 27.83
CA VAL A 246 -8.45 -23.22 27.66
C VAL A 246 -7.66 -22.59 28.81
N PRO A 247 -6.42 -23.04 29.08
CA PRO A 247 -5.51 -22.35 29.98
C PRO A 247 -5.30 -20.90 29.52
N LEU A 248 -5.51 -19.93 30.42
CA LEU A 248 -5.21 -18.51 30.18
C LEU A 248 -3.94 -18.08 30.91
N ARG A 249 -3.81 -18.47 32.18
CA ARG A 249 -2.71 -18.09 33.06
C ARG A 249 -2.25 -19.29 33.89
N VAL A 250 -0.94 -19.40 34.09
CA VAL A 250 -0.30 -20.58 34.69
C VAL A 250 0.61 -20.13 35.82
N TRP A 251 0.56 -20.85 36.93
CA TRP A 251 1.44 -20.71 38.10
C TRP A 251 2.48 -21.83 38.08
N LEU A 252 3.73 -21.42 38.15
CA LEU A 252 4.91 -22.26 38.06
C LEU A 252 5.64 -22.22 39.39
N MET A 253 5.91 -23.40 39.94
CA MET A 253 6.75 -23.57 41.11
C MET A 253 8.18 -23.95 40.67
N PRO A 254 9.22 -23.26 41.13
CA PRO A 254 10.60 -23.69 40.89
C PRO A 254 10.83 -25.10 41.44
N LEU A 255 11.49 -25.96 40.65
CA LEU A 255 11.85 -27.30 41.10
C LEU A 255 12.86 -27.28 42.26
N THR A 256 13.58 -26.17 42.43
CA THR A 256 14.49 -25.92 43.55
C THR A 256 13.79 -25.87 44.90
N ASN A 257 12.47 -25.67 44.91
CA ASN A 257 11.66 -25.74 46.13
C ASN A 257 11.47 -27.20 46.58
N LEU A 258 11.71 -28.17 45.69
CA LEU A 258 11.59 -29.61 45.95
C LEU A 258 12.96 -30.23 46.22
N ASP A 259 13.94 -29.93 45.36
CA ASP A 259 15.32 -30.36 45.52
C ASP A 259 16.28 -29.22 45.19
N SER A 260 17.12 -28.85 46.15
CA SER A 260 18.17 -27.83 45.97
C SER A 260 19.15 -28.11 44.81
N LYS A 261 19.26 -29.37 44.35
CA LYS A 261 20.08 -29.79 43.20
C LYS A 261 19.38 -29.58 41.87
N ALA A 262 18.08 -29.28 41.87
CA ALA A 262 17.34 -29.05 40.63
C ALA A 262 17.94 -27.87 39.83
N PRO A 263 17.79 -27.89 38.49
CA PRO A 263 18.29 -26.81 37.64
C PRO A 263 17.70 -25.45 38.06
N LYS A 264 18.57 -24.50 38.36
CA LYS A 264 18.20 -23.10 38.63
C LYS A 264 17.99 -22.35 37.33
N LEU A 265 17.10 -21.37 37.36
CA LEU A 265 17.05 -20.36 36.30
C LEU A 265 18.35 -19.55 36.37
N ASN A 266 19.28 -19.85 35.47
CA ASN A 266 20.63 -19.27 35.52
C ASN A 266 20.71 -17.85 34.96
N ARG A 267 19.65 -17.38 34.28
CA ARG A 267 19.66 -16.09 33.56
C ARG A 267 18.26 -15.50 33.41
N GLU A 268 18.12 -14.24 33.82
CA GLU A 268 16.96 -13.40 33.48
C GLU A 268 17.32 -12.42 32.37
N ILE A 269 16.35 -12.18 31.47
CA ILE A 269 16.46 -11.17 30.42
C ILE A 269 16.41 -9.79 31.09
N THR A 270 17.38 -8.93 30.81
CA THR A 270 17.42 -7.59 31.41
C THR A 270 16.37 -6.69 30.77
N VAL A 271 15.86 -5.72 31.55
CA VAL A 271 14.89 -4.71 31.06
C VAL A 271 15.47 -3.91 29.88
N GLY A 272 16.79 -3.70 29.85
CA GLY A 272 17.47 -3.02 28.74
C GLY A 272 17.35 -3.78 27.42
N VAL A 273 17.53 -5.11 27.45
CA VAL A 273 17.38 -5.98 26.27
C VAL A 273 15.92 -6.06 25.84
N VAL A 274 14.98 -6.13 26.79
CA VAL A 274 13.53 -6.09 26.50
C VAL A 274 13.18 -4.87 25.66
N ARG A 275 13.57 -3.69 26.14
CA ARG A 275 13.26 -2.42 25.47
C ARG A 275 13.88 -2.36 24.07
N LYS A 276 15.17 -2.68 23.93
CA LYS A 276 15.87 -2.65 22.64
C LYS A 276 15.27 -3.64 21.63
N ALA A 277 14.85 -4.81 22.08
CA ALA A 277 14.17 -5.81 21.24
C ALA A 277 12.82 -5.30 20.71
N GLN A 278 12.00 -4.74 21.59
CA GLN A 278 10.70 -4.18 21.23
C GLN A 278 10.87 -3.01 20.24
N GLU A 279 11.80 -2.10 20.52
CA GLU A 279 12.12 -0.96 19.64
C GLU A 279 12.60 -1.42 18.25
N ALA A 280 13.51 -2.39 18.17
CA ALA A 280 14.05 -2.87 16.90
C ALA A 280 12.98 -3.54 16.02
N VAL A 281 12.08 -4.33 16.64
CA VAL A 281 10.99 -4.98 15.91
C VAL A 281 9.93 -3.97 15.48
N GLU A 282 9.56 -3.03 16.36
CA GLU A 282 8.58 -2.00 16.04
C GLU A 282 9.10 -1.09 14.92
N ASP A 283 10.36 -0.70 14.96
CA ASP A 283 10.98 0.11 13.92
C ASP A 283 10.91 -0.53 12.54
N LEU A 284 11.34 -1.79 12.41
CA LEU A 284 11.28 -2.51 11.13
C LEU A 284 9.84 -2.61 10.59
N ARG A 285 8.85 -2.80 11.46
CA ARG A 285 7.43 -2.80 11.08
C ARG A 285 6.95 -1.44 10.61
N GLN A 286 7.36 -0.36 11.27
CA GLN A 286 7.04 1.00 10.82
C GLN A 286 7.62 1.27 9.43
N MET A 287 8.84 0.79 9.15
CA MET A 287 9.44 0.89 7.81
C MET A 287 8.68 0.07 6.77
N GLU A 288 8.24 -1.15 7.11
CA GLU A 288 7.41 -1.98 6.24
C GLU A 288 6.06 -1.32 5.91
N MET A 289 5.35 -0.83 6.93
CA MET A 289 4.06 -0.13 6.75
C MET A 289 4.17 1.11 5.87
N ARG A 290 5.24 1.91 6.03
CA ARG A 290 5.51 3.08 5.16
C ARG A 290 5.81 2.67 3.72
N CYS A 291 6.59 1.60 3.54
CA CYS A 291 6.87 1.05 2.21
C CYS A 291 5.59 0.58 1.52
N ASN A 292 4.71 -0.12 2.25
CA ASN A 292 3.41 -0.56 1.76
C ASN A 292 2.50 0.61 1.35
N ASP A 293 2.47 1.69 2.15
CA ASP A 293 1.74 2.91 1.79
C ASP A 293 2.23 3.47 0.45
N SER A 294 3.55 3.46 0.21
CA SER A 294 4.13 3.92 -1.06
C SER A 294 3.82 2.98 -2.23
N LEU A 295 3.85 1.67 -2.01
CA LEU A 295 3.58 0.66 -3.05
C LEU A 295 2.13 0.70 -3.58
N GLU A 296 1.18 1.07 -2.72
CA GLU A 296 -0.23 1.23 -3.09
C GLU A 296 -0.54 2.58 -3.76
N ASP A 297 0.43 3.48 -3.92
CA ASP A 297 0.20 4.72 -4.68
C ASP A 297 -0.06 4.41 -6.17
N ARG A 298 -1.07 5.05 -6.75
CA ARG A 298 -1.50 4.82 -8.13
C ARG A 298 -0.39 5.09 -9.16
N VAL A 299 0.46 6.09 -8.92
CA VAL A 299 1.57 6.44 -9.82
C VAL A 299 2.66 5.38 -9.70
N VAL A 300 2.97 4.93 -8.48
CA VAL A 300 3.92 3.85 -8.22
C VAL A 300 3.46 2.54 -8.87
N GLY A 301 2.17 2.21 -8.80
CA GLY A 301 1.59 1.04 -9.45
C GLY A 301 1.82 0.98 -10.97
N ASN A 302 1.99 2.15 -11.62
CA ASN A 302 2.28 2.26 -13.05
C ASN A 302 3.74 2.65 -13.36
N CYS A 303 4.61 2.67 -12.35
CA CYS A 303 6.03 3.01 -12.47
C CYS A 303 6.92 1.84 -12.00
N PRO A 304 7.20 0.85 -12.87
CA PRO A 304 7.93 -0.35 -12.45
C PRO A 304 9.32 -0.14 -11.84
N PRO A 305 10.13 0.86 -12.26
CA PRO A 305 11.41 1.13 -11.59
C PRO A 305 11.25 1.39 -10.09
N ILE A 306 10.38 2.33 -9.71
CA ILE A 306 10.10 2.65 -8.30
C ILE A 306 9.47 1.46 -7.57
N GLN A 307 8.54 0.75 -8.21
CA GLN A 307 7.92 -0.43 -7.61
C GLN A 307 8.95 -1.52 -7.29
N LYS A 308 9.92 -1.73 -8.19
CA LYS A 308 10.99 -2.73 -8.01
C LYS A 308 11.89 -2.37 -6.84
N GLU A 309 12.24 -1.09 -6.67
CA GLU A 309 13.05 -0.60 -5.57
C GLU A 309 12.35 -0.75 -4.22
N LEU A 310 11.09 -0.32 -4.11
CA LEU A 310 10.29 -0.49 -2.89
C LEU A 310 10.10 -1.98 -2.52
N LYS A 311 9.80 -2.85 -3.51
CA LYS A 311 9.71 -4.29 -3.29
C LYS A 311 11.05 -4.90 -2.87
N CYS A 312 12.17 -4.39 -3.38
CA CYS A 312 13.51 -4.82 -2.98
C CYS A 312 13.76 -4.44 -1.52
N PHE A 313 13.52 -3.17 -1.16
CA PHE A 313 13.60 -2.69 0.23
C PHE A 313 12.78 -3.56 1.18
N GLN A 314 11.50 -3.79 0.88
CA GLN A 314 10.62 -4.62 1.71
C GLN A 314 11.18 -6.04 1.91
N LYS A 315 11.57 -6.72 0.82
CA LYS A 315 12.12 -8.08 0.90
C LYS A 315 13.38 -8.13 1.75
N THR A 316 14.25 -7.15 1.59
CA THR A 316 15.53 -7.06 2.29
C THR A 316 15.34 -6.76 3.78
N CYS A 317 14.41 -5.87 4.14
CA CYS A 317 14.00 -5.63 5.54
C CYS A 317 13.40 -6.87 6.18
N ASN A 318 12.51 -7.59 5.49
CA ASN A 318 11.87 -8.80 6.02
C ASN A 318 12.90 -9.91 6.25
N TYR A 319 13.85 -10.08 5.34
CA TYR A 319 14.96 -11.02 5.52
C TYR A 319 15.83 -10.63 6.73
N TYR A 320 16.20 -9.36 6.86
CA TYR A 320 16.98 -8.89 8.00
C TYR A 320 16.24 -9.08 9.33
N GLN A 321 14.93 -8.81 9.39
CA GLN A 321 14.11 -9.05 10.57
C GLN A 321 14.15 -10.51 10.99
N SER A 322 13.95 -11.45 10.06
CA SER A 322 14.05 -12.89 10.37
C SER A 322 15.45 -13.27 10.85
N LYS A 323 16.50 -12.68 10.26
CA LYS A 323 17.88 -12.94 10.69
C LYS A 323 18.17 -12.39 12.09
N LEU A 324 17.68 -11.18 12.39
CA LEU A 324 17.78 -10.57 13.71
C LEU A 324 17.09 -11.44 14.76
N GLN A 325 15.88 -11.93 14.47
CA GLN A 325 15.14 -12.86 15.35
C GLN A 325 15.94 -14.14 15.62
N LYS A 326 16.51 -14.78 14.59
CA LYS A 326 17.31 -16.00 14.74
C LYS A 326 18.59 -15.76 15.58
N MET A 327 19.27 -14.62 15.38
CA MET A 327 20.46 -14.29 16.17
C MET A 327 20.11 -14.02 17.64
N LEU A 328 18.96 -13.39 17.89
CA LEU A 328 18.43 -13.18 19.23
C LEU A 328 18.08 -14.52 19.91
N GLU A 329 17.48 -15.45 19.17
CA GLU A 329 17.21 -16.82 19.61
C GLU A 329 18.51 -17.53 20.03
N ASP A 330 19.51 -17.55 19.15
CA ASP A 330 20.80 -18.20 19.38
C ASP A 330 21.53 -17.60 20.61
N ASN A 331 21.48 -16.27 20.80
CA ASN A 331 22.13 -15.59 21.92
C ASN A 331 21.45 -15.85 23.27
N LEU A 332 20.12 -16.05 23.29
CA LEU A 332 19.40 -16.47 24.50
C LEU A 332 19.68 -17.94 24.84
N LEU A 333 19.82 -18.79 23.83
CA LEU A 333 20.09 -20.23 23.99
C LEU A 333 21.58 -20.54 24.22
N GLY A 334 22.49 -19.61 23.91
CA GLY A 334 23.93 -19.76 24.06
C GLY A 334 24.38 -20.01 25.50
N HIS A 335 25.12 -21.09 25.72
CA HIS A 335 25.60 -21.56 27.04
C HIS A 335 26.91 -20.89 27.51
N THR A 336 27.43 -19.92 26.76
CA THR A 336 28.68 -19.22 27.06
C THR A 336 28.42 -17.99 27.94
N GLY A 337 29.21 -17.84 29.00
CA GLY A 337 29.05 -16.82 30.05
C GLY A 337 29.16 -15.34 29.62
N GLU A 338 29.13 -15.03 28.33
CA GLU A 338 29.23 -13.68 27.72
C GLU A 338 27.86 -13.08 27.33
N GLY A 339 26.77 -13.80 27.61
CA GLY A 339 25.49 -13.58 26.93
C GLY A 339 24.82 -12.21 27.08
N LYS A 340 25.01 -11.47 28.19
CA LYS A 340 24.41 -10.11 28.35
C LYS A 340 25.08 -9.10 27.43
N GLU A 341 26.39 -9.18 27.27
CA GLU A 341 27.15 -8.32 26.36
C GLU A 341 26.82 -8.65 24.90
N ALA A 342 26.63 -9.94 24.57
CA ALA A 342 26.27 -10.38 23.22
C ALA A 342 24.92 -9.83 22.73
N GLU A 343 23.90 -9.78 23.61
CA GLU A 343 22.58 -9.20 23.27
C GLU A 343 22.67 -7.69 23.06
N GLU A 344 23.34 -6.98 23.95
CA GLU A 344 23.50 -5.53 23.83
C GLU A 344 24.32 -5.14 22.59
N GLN A 345 25.39 -5.89 22.32
CA GLN A 345 26.22 -5.74 21.13
C GLN A 345 25.43 -6.00 19.85
N LEU A 346 24.43 -6.90 19.87
CA LEU A 346 23.58 -7.16 18.71
C LEU A 346 22.83 -5.90 18.26
N PHE A 347 22.27 -5.16 19.21
CA PHE A 347 21.57 -3.91 18.93
C PHE A 347 22.54 -2.78 18.56
N GLU A 348 23.72 -2.71 19.16
CA GLU A 348 24.75 -1.75 18.74
C GLU A 348 25.22 -2.00 17.30
N ASN A 349 25.36 -3.27 16.91
CA ASN A 349 25.73 -3.65 15.56
C ASN A 349 24.64 -3.24 14.56
N ARG A 350 23.36 -3.38 14.94
CA ARG A 350 22.24 -2.85 14.14
C ARG A 350 22.37 -1.34 13.93
N GLU A 351 22.63 -0.57 14.97
CA GLU A 351 22.76 0.89 14.86
C GLU A 351 23.93 1.32 13.96
N LYS A 352 25.00 0.53 13.92
CA LYS A 352 26.14 0.76 13.01
C LYS A 352 25.89 0.25 11.58
N SER A 353 24.97 -0.70 11.42
CA SER A 353 24.67 -1.35 10.15
C SER A 353 23.94 -0.42 9.15
N PRO A 354 23.78 -0.85 7.89
CA PRO A 354 22.87 -0.19 6.95
C PRO A 354 21.39 -0.24 7.39
N PHE A 355 21.01 -1.14 8.31
CA PHE A 355 19.65 -1.35 8.81
C PHE A 355 19.31 -0.53 10.07
N SER A 356 20.09 0.51 10.39
CA SER A 356 19.74 1.42 11.48
C SER A 356 18.44 2.19 11.16
N HIS A 357 17.73 2.61 12.20
CA HIS A 357 16.50 3.41 12.07
C HIS A 357 16.72 4.62 11.16
N GLU A 358 17.80 5.37 11.44
CA GLU A 358 18.13 6.61 10.74
C GLU A 358 18.31 6.37 9.24
N LYS A 359 19.08 5.34 8.85
CA LYS A 359 19.38 5.06 7.44
C LYS A 359 18.15 4.57 6.69
N LEU A 360 17.39 3.63 7.26
CA LEU A 360 16.16 3.11 6.65
C LEU A 360 15.11 4.23 6.47
N SER A 361 14.90 5.03 7.52
CA SER A 361 13.97 6.14 7.51
C SER A 361 14.38 7.22 6.51
N LYS A 362 15.68 7.54 6.43
CA LYS A 362 16.23 8.50 5.46
C LYS A 362 16.00 8.04 4.03
N TRP A 363 16.25 6.77 3.71
CA TRP A 363 15.99 6.24 2.37
C TRP A 363 14.50 6.33 2.00
N LEU A 364 13.60 5.95 2.92
CA LEU A 364 12.16 6.08 2.69
C LEU A 364 11.73 7.54 2.50
N ASN A 365 12.28 8.49 3.27
CA ASN A 365 11.99 9.92 3.08
C ASN A 365 12.42 10.40 1.68
N ASN A 366 13.59 9.97 1.22
CA ASN A 366 14.10 10.29 -0.12
C ASN A 366 13.20 9.67 -1.20
N LYS A 367 12.81 8.41 -1.03
CA LYS A 367 11.93 7.71 -1.98
C LYS A 367 10.52 8.32 -2.03
N GLU A 368 9.96 8.68 -0.88
CA GLU A 368 8.69 9.41 -0.77
C GLU A 368 8.78 10.78 -1.48
N ARG A 369 9.92 11.48 -1.36
CA ARG A 369 10.17 12.74 -2.08
C ARG A 369 10.20 12.51 -3.60
N GLU A 370 10.93 11.51 -4.07
CA GLU A 370 11.00 11.14 -5.48
C GLU A 370 9.61 10.84 -6.06
N ILE A 371 8.83 10.01 -5.36
CA ILE A 371 7.44 9.68 -5.72
C ILE A 371 6.58 10.94 -5.82
N ASN A 372 6.70 11.86 -4.87
CA ASN A 372 5.93 13.12 -4.87
C ASN A 372 6.29 14.03 -6.06
N VAL A 373 7.55 14.06 -6.51
CA VAL A 373 7.96 14.82 -7.69
C VAL A 373 7.35 14.22 -8.97
N ILE A 374 7.41 12.90 -9.13
CA ILE A 374 6.81 12.17 -10.26
C ILE A 374 5.30 12.39 -10.27
N LYS A 375 4.64 12.18 -9.12
CA LYS A 375 3.20 12.35 -8.93
C LYS A 375 2.75 13.76 -9.28
N SER A 376 3.50 14.78 -8.86
CA SER A 376 3.20 16.17 -9.23
C SER A 376 3.20 16.39 -10.75
N CYS A 377 4.16 15.81 -11.47
CA CYS A 377 4.21 15.91 -12.93
C CYS A 377 3.05 15.16 -13.60
N VAL A 378 2.75 13.94 -13.16
CA VAL A 378 1.65 13.12 -13.69
C VAL A 378 0.29 13.79 -13.47
N GLU A 379 0.02 14.29 -12.26
CA GLU A 379 -1.22 14.99 -11.94
C GLU A 379 -1.39 16.28 -12.74
N MET A 380 -0.28 17.00 -13.01
CA MET A 380 -0.28 18.16 -13.89
C MET A 380 -0.66 17.79 -15.33
N MET A 381 -0.21 16.64 -15.83
CA MET A 381 -0.54 16.16 -17.17
C MET A 381 -1.99 15.67 -17.28
N GLU A 382 -2.49 14.94 -16.28
CA GLU A 382 -3.88 14.44 -16.25
C GLU A 382 -4.92 15.56 -16.19
N GLY A 383 -4.54 16.72 -15.62
CA GLY A 383 -5.42 17.87 -15.57
C GLY A 383 -6.58 17.71 -14.60
N LYS A 384 -6.52 16.89 -13.55
CA LYS A 384 -7.65 16.70 -12.59
C LYS A 384 -8.18 17.99 -11.95
N LYS A 385 -7.41 19.09 -11.96
CA LYS A 385 -7.82 20.43 -11.49
C LYS A 385 -8.27 21.37 -12.61
N MET A 386 -8.22 20.93 -13.86
CA MET A 386 -8.57 21.69 -15.06
C MET A 386 -9.64 20.89 -15.81
N GLU A 387 -10.82 21.47 -16.05
CA GLU A 387 -12.09 20.82 -16.44
C GLU A 387 -12.11 20.02 -17.77
N ILE A 388 -10.95 19.60 -18.31
CA ILE A 388 -10.80 18.91 -19.60
C ILE A 388 -10.00 17.63 -19.40
N GLU A 389 -10.69 16.50 -19.53
CA GLU A 389 -10.08 15.17 -19.50
C GLU A 389 -9.18 14.97 -20.74
N THR A 390 -7.92 14.60 -20.51
CA THR A 390 -6.97 14.22 -21.56
C THR A 390 -6.73 12.72 -21.51
N LYS A 391 -6.64 12.05 -22.67
CA LYS A 391 -6.40 10.60 -22.78
C LYS A 391 -4.91 10.25 -22.63
N ILE A 392 -4.24 10.82 -21.64
CA ILE A 392 -2.82 10.54 -21.39
C ILE A 392 -2.72 9.26 -20.55
N LYS A 393 -1.91 8.30 -21.00
CA LYS A 393 -1.72 7.02 -20.29
C LYS A 393 -0.27 6.85 -19.86
N MET A 394 -0.06 6.33 -18.66
CA MET A 394 1.27 5.87 -18.24
C MET A 394 1.50 4.45 -18.77
N VAL A 395 2.56 4.26 -19.55
CA VAL A 395 2.97 2.97 -20.12
C VAL A 395 4.06 2.36 -19.23
N PRO A 396 3.85 1.14 -18.68
CA PRO A 396 4.75 0.61 -17.65
C PRO A 396 6.07 0.06 -18.22
N ASN A 397 6.14 -0.29 -19.50
CA ASN A 397 7.31 -0.94 -20.09
C ASN A 397 7.41 -0.69 -21.61
N GLN A 398 8.54 -1.11 -22.19
CA GLN A 398 8.81 -0.93 -23.63
C GLN A 398 7.74 -1.55 -24.52
N SER A 399 7.25 -2.76 -24.21
CA SER A 399 6.20 -3.41 -25.01
C SER A 399 4.88 -2.62 -25.00
N ALA A 400 4.53 -1.98 -23.87
CA ALA A 400 3.38 -1.10 -23.79
C ALA A 400 3.58 0.19 -24.58
N LEU A 401 4.78 0.76 -24.58
CA LEU A 401 5.13 1.90 -25.41
C LEU A 401 5.08 1.54 -26.91
N ASP A 402 5.64 0.40 -27.32
CA ASP A 402 5.62 -0.06 -28.70
C ASP A 402 4.20 -0.21 -29.23
N ARG A 403 3.25 -0.68 -28.40
CA ARG A 403 1.84 -0.77 -28.78
C ARG A 403 1.21 0.59 -29.07
N GLU A 404 1.59 1.63 -28.33
CA GLU A 404 1.10 3.00 -28.56
C GLU A 404 1.80 3.63 -29.78
N VAL A 405 3.11 3.41 -29.92
CA VAL A 405 3.96 3.95 -30.99
C VAL A 405 3.68 3.32 -32.36
N LEU A 406 3.32 2.03 -32.39
CA LEU A 406 3.02 1.27 -33.61
C LEU A 406 1.50 1.11 -33.84
N ALA A 407 0.67 1.85 -33.12
CA ALA A 407 -0.79 1.77 -33.24
C ALA A 407 -1.26 2.16 -34.66
N PRO A 408 -2.11 1.35 -35.32
CA PRO A 408 -2.66 1.71 -36.62
C PRO A 408 -3.41 3.05 -36.60
N GLY A 409 -3.11 3.93 -37.54
CA GLY A 409 -3.74 5.24 -37.66
C GLY A 409 -3.15 6.34 -36.75
N VAL A 410 -2.16 6.01 -35.93
CA VAL A 410 -1.38 6.98 -35.14
C VAL A 410 -0.07 7.28 -35.87
N ASP A 411 0.11 8.53 -36.27
CA ASP A 411 1.33 8.95 -36.97
C ASP A 411 2.33 9.63 -36.03
N HIS A 412 1.84 10.24 -34.96
CA HIS A 412 2.65 10.99 -34.02
C HIS A 412 2.37 10.53 -32.60
N VAL A 413 3.41 10.09 -31.89
CA VAL A 413 3.34 9.82 -30.45
C VAL A 413 4.27 10.77 -29.72
N LEU A 414 3.70 11.54 -28.81
CA LEU A 414 4.46 12.33 -27.85
C LEU A 414 4.47 11.59 -26.51
N CYS A 415 5.66 11.23 -26.06
CA CYS A 415 5.85 10.51 -24.81
C CYS A 415 6.60 11.39 -23.81
N TYR A 416 5.98 11.72 -22.68
CA TYR A 416 6.69 12.34 -21.55
C TYR A 416 7.49 11.26 -20.83
N VAL A 417 8.81 11.34 -20.86
CA VAL A 417 9.72 10.31 -20.35
C VAL A 417 10.41 10.80 -19.09
N PHE A 418 10.22 10.09 -17.98
CA PHE A 418 11.07 10.23 -16.80
C PHE A 418 12.40 9.51 -17.06
N THR A 419 13.48 10.27 -17.15
CA THR A 419 14.78 9.81 -17.65
C THR A 419 15.78 9.46 -16.56
N SER A 420 15.59 9.98 -15.35
CA SER A 420 16.50 9.73 -14.21
C SER A 420 16.04 8.62 -13.27
N LEU A 421 15.11 7.75 -13.71
CA LEU A 421 14.65 6.59 -12.96
C LEU A 421 15.51 5.36 -13.29
N GLU A 422 16.70 5.29 -12.69
CA GLU A 422 17.61 4.16 -12.85
C GLU A 422 17.31 3.03 -11.88
N ASN A 423 17.44 1.77 -12.31
CA ASN A 423 17.26 0.59 -11.45
C ASN A 423 18.51 0.28 -10.57
N ASN A 424 19.27 1.30 -10.17
CA ASN A 424 20.62 1.15 -9.65
C ASN A 424 20.84 1.83 -8.29
N ASP A 425 19.82 1.84 -7.43
CA ASP A 425 19.87 2.43 -6.10
C ASP A 425 21.04 1.86 -5.27
N ARG A 426 21.96 2.75 -4.89
CA ARG A 426 23.20 2.40 -4.17
C ARG A 426 22.94 1.89 -2.76
N TYR A 427 21.95 2.46 -2.07
CA TYR A 427 21.63 2.05 -0.71
C TYR A 427 20.95 0.68 -0.70
N LEU A 428 20.08 0.39 -1.67
CA LEU A 428 19.53 -0.96 -1.81
C LEU A 428 20.60 -2.01 -2.08
N LYS A 429 21.67 -1.67 -2.82
CA LYS A 429 22.83 -2.56 -2.98
C LYS A 429 23.56 -2.76 -1.67
N GLU A 430 23.83 -1.70 -0.91
CA GLU A 430 24.46 -1.80 0.42
C GLU A 430 23.66 -2.71 1.36
N LEU A 431 22.33 -2.56 1.39
CA LEU A 431 21.45 -3.46 2.14
C LEU A 431 21.58 -4.91 1.66
N ALA A 432 21.56 -5.14 0.35
CA ALA A 432 21.69 -6.48 -0.23
C ALA A 432 23.05 -7.12 0.09
N GLU A 433 24.15 -6.40 -0.12
CA GLU A 433 25.52 -6.85 0.20
C GLU A 433 25.66 -7.20 1.68
N TYR A 434 25.10 -6.38 2.57
CA TYR A 434 25.08 -6.68 4.00
C TYR A 434 24.30 -7.96 4.31
N THR A 435 23.16 -8.19 3.67
CA THR A 435 22.40 -9.44 3.83
C THR A 435 23.10 -10.66 3.24
N ASP A 436 23.82 -10.50 2.12
CA ASP A 436 24.60 -11.58 1.51
C ASP A 436 25.82 -11.94 2.34
N ALA A 437 26.44 -10.96 3.02
CA ALA A 437 27.51 -11.23 3.98
C ALA A 437 27.04 -12.13 5.13
N PHE A 438 25.79 -12.01 5.59
CA PHE A 438 25.22 -12.97 6.54
C PHE A 438 25.12 -14.39 5.98
N LYS A 439 24.70 -14.55 4.71
CA LYS A 439 24.63 -15.87 4.07
C LYS A 439 26.01 -16.52 4.01
N LEU A 440 27.04 -15.72 3.72
CA LEU A 440 28.43 -16.17 3.71
C LEU A 440 28.92 -16.57 5.11
N CYS A 441 28.56 -15.82 6.16
CA CYS A 441 28.85 -16.18 7.54
C CYS A 441 28.15 -17.49 7.97
N GLU A 442 26.89 -17.71 7.56
CA GLU A 442 26.17 -18.97 7.83
C GLU A 442 26.84 -20.17 7.16
N LEU A 443 27.26 -20.04 5.89
CA LEU A 443 28.01 -21.10 5.19
C LEU A 443 29.34 -21.44 5.89
N LYS A 444 29.92 -20.48 6.63
CA LYS A 444 31.16 -20.64 7.39
C LYS A 444 30.92 -21.05 8.85
N SER A 445 29.66 -21.25 9.28
CA SER A 445 29.27 -21.51 10.68
C SER A 445 29.75 -20.43 11.68
N ILE A 446 29.87 -19.19 11.21
CA ILE A 446 30.22 -18.04 12.05
C ILE A 446 28.93 -17.27 12.33
N ASN A 447 28.45 -17.29 13.59
CA ASN A 447 27.35 -16.42 14.04
C ASN A 447 27.93 -15.05 14.42
N ALA A 448 28.37 -14.27 13.43
CA ALA A 448 28.87 -12.91 13.64
C ALA A 448 28.25 -11.95 12.62
N PHE A 449 28.08 -10.70 13.04
CA PHE A 449 27.74 -9.62 12.14
C PHE A 449 28.86 -9.39 11.11
N PRO A 450 28.52 -9.08 9.85
CA PRO A 450 29.48 -8.53 8.92
C PRO A 450 30.08 -7.26 9.54
N LEU A 451 31.41 -7.17 9.60
CA LEU A 451 32.08 -5.90 9.87
C LEU A 451 31.63 -4.94 8.77
N ALA A 452 30.77 -3.98 9.13
CA ALA A 452 30.58 -2.82 8.30
C ALA A 452 31.90 -2.06 8.36
N GLU A 453 32.76 -2.22 7.34
CA GLU A 453 33.68 -1.14 7.03
C GLU A 453 32.82 0.12 6.93
N ASN A 454 33.24 1.20 7.59
CA ASN A 454 32.54 2.48 7.54
C ASN A 454 32.51 2.99 6.10
N THR A 455 31.63 2.46 5.26
CA THR A 455 31.16 3.12 4.05
C THR A 455 30.07 4.11 4.43
N CYS A 456 30.29 4.86 5.52
CA CYS A 456 29.64 6.14 5.75
C CYS A 456 30.34 7.18 4.84
N ALA A 457 30.21 6.96 3.55
CA ALA A 457 30.39 7.97 2.54
C ALA A 457 29.19 7.82 1.63
N ILE A 458 28.03 8.27 2.13
CA ILE A 458 26.95 8.79 1.30
C ILE A 458 27.60 9.96 0.54
N LEU A 459 28.34 9.66 -0.52
CA LEU A 459 28.86 10.64 -1.46
C LEU A 459 27.62 11.15 -2.19
N TYR A 460 27.05 12.20 -1.63
CA TYR A 460 25.99 13.02 -2.17
C TYR A 460 26.40 13.53 -3.56
N THR A 461 26.18 12.73 -4.58
CA THR A 461 25.66 13.30 -5.82
C THR A 461 24.26 13.78 -5.48
N PRO A 462 23.94 15.08 -5.60
CA PRO A 462 22.58 15.56 -5.34
C PRO A 462 21.65 14.80 -6.29
N GLU A 463 20.81 13.93 -5.73
CA GLU A 463 19.85 13.18 -6.52
C GLU A 463 18.92 14.16 -7.24
N TRP A 464 18.53 13.85 -8.46
CA TRP A 464 17.78 14.75 -9.35
C TRP A 464 16.51 15.32 -8.69
N TYR A 465 15.89 14.57 -7.79
CA TYR A 465 14.66 14.93 -7.05
C TYR A 465 14.87 15.84 -5.83
N PHE A 466 16.11 16.26 -5.55
CA PHE A 466 16.46 17.37 -4.65
C PHE A 466 16.93 18.62 -5.39
N THR A 467 17.09 18.56 -6.71
CA THR A 467 17.58 19.70 -7.50
C THR A 467 16.41 20.55 -8.01
N ASP A 468 16.17 21.71 -7.39
CA ASP A 468 15.02 22.59 -7.72
C ASP A 468 14.93 22.97 -9.20
N ASN A 469 16.06 23.21 -9.86
CA ASN A 469 16.10 23.53 -11.29
C ASN A 469 15.61 22.36 -12.16
N VAL A 470 16.00 21.12 -11.81
CA VAL A 470 15.55 19.91 -12.51
C VAL A 470 14.04 19.75 -12.33
N ILE A 471 13.56 19.83 -11.09
CA ILE A 471 12.13 19.72 -10.75
C ILE A 471 11.31 20.79 -11.48
N THR A 472 11.81 22.03 -11.52
CA THR A 472 11.14 23.15 -12.20
C THR A 472 11.01 22.88 -13.70
N LYS A 473 12.10 22.49 -14.36
CA LYS A 473 12.11 22.14 -15.79
C LYS A 473 11.18 20.96 -16.11
N MET A 474 11.16 19.93 -15.27
CA MET A 474 10.24 18.80 -15.42
C MET A 474 8.79 19.29 -15.38
N ARG A 475 8.42 20.08 -14.38
CA ARG A 475 7.06 20.61 -14.24
C ARG A 475 6.68 21.56 -15.39
N GLU A 476 7.61 22.35 -15.90
CA GLU A 476 7.41 23.18 -17.08
C GLU A 476 7.13 22.34 -18.33
N LYS A 477 7.95 21.30 -18.59
CA LYS A 477 7.71 20.35 -19.68
C LYS A 477 6.39 19.61 -19.51
N ALA A 478 6.03 19.20 -18.30
CA ALA A 478 4.74 18.53 -18.02
C ALA A 478 3.55 19.46 -18.34
N ARG A 479 3.67 20.76 -18.02
CA ARG A 479 2.67 21.77 -18.38
C ARG A 479 2.57 21.98 -19.89
N ALA A 480 3.70 22.06 -20.59
CA ALA A 480 3.73 22.17 -22.04
C ALA A 480 3.12 20.93 -22.71
N PHE A 481 3.47 19.74 -22.21
CA PHE A 481 2.93 18.46 -22.67
C PHE A 481 1.40 18.39 -22.51
N HIS A 482 0.88 18.78 -21.34
CA HIS A 482 -0.57 18.90 -21.14
C HIS A 482 -1.21 19.86 -22.15
N GLY A 483 -0.59 21.02 -22.39
CA GLY A 483 -1.06 21.99 -23.38
C GLY A 483 -1.18 21.41 -24.79
N LEU A 484 -0.18 20.65 -25.22
CA LEU A 484 -0.18 19.93 -26.50
C LEU A 484 -1.27 18.84 -26.54
N ALA A 485 -1.34 18.00 -25.51
CA ALA A 485 -2.35 16.95 -25.41
C ALA A 485 -3.77 17.51 -25.46
N LYS A 486 -4.01 18.63 -24.78
CA LYS A 486 -5.29 19.34 -24.80
C LYS A 486 -5.62 19.94 -26.16
N ALA A 487 -4.64 20.54 -26.85
CA ALA A 487 -4.84 21.13 -28.17
C ALA A 487 -5.15 20.08 -29.24
N LEU A 488 -4.53 18.90 -29.14
CA LEU A 488 -4.58 17.84 -30.15
C LEU A 488 -5.51 16.67 -29.76
N LYS A 489 -6.28 16.79 -28.68
CA LYS A 489 -7.11 15.71 -28.13
C LYS A 489 -8.12 15.08 -29.11
N ASN A 490 -8.57 15.84 -30.12
CA ASN A 490 -9.54 15.40 -31.12
C ASN A 490 -8.86 14.85 -32.39
N ASN A 491 -7.54 14.88 -32.48
CA ASN A 491 -6.82 14.38 -33.65
C ASN A 491 -6.36 12.95 -33.40
N SER A 492 -7.04 11.99 -34.05
CA SER A 492 -6.75 10.56 -33.93
C SER A 492 -5.34 10.16 -34.42
N ARG A 493 -4.67 11.02 -35.20
CA ARG A 493 -3.30 10.80 -35.68
C ARG A 493 -2.24 11.07 -34.59
N PHE A 494 -2.64 11.62 -33.45
CA PHE A 494 -1.77 11.88 -32.30
C PHE A 494 -2.11 10.97 -31.11
N SER A 495 -1.08 10.44 -30.45
CA SER A 495 -1.18 9.78 -29.14
C SER A 495 -0.24 10.41 -28.12
N PHE A 496 -0.64 10.37 -26.85
CA PHE A 496 0.08 10.96 -25.73
C PHE A 496 0.23 9.94 -24.61
N CYS A 497 1.48 9.67 -24.22
CA CYS A 497 1.77 8.73 -23.14
C CYS A 497 2.87 9.24 -22.20
N VAL A 498 3.01 8.56 -21.06
CA VAL A 498 4.03 8.82 -20.04
C VAL A 498 4.81 7.53 -19.81
N ALA A 499 6.13 7.58 -19.81
CA ALA A 499 6.97 6.40 -19.61
C ALA A 499 8.12 6.70 -18.64
N ALA A 500 8.72 5.64 -18.10
CA ALA A 500 10.00 5.69 -17.40
C ALA A 500 11.04 4.96 -18.25
N ILE A 501 12.00 5.70 -18.81
CA ILE A 501 13.05 5.16 -19.67
C ILE A 501 14.34 5.90 -19.32
N ALA A 502 15.32 5.18 -18.81
CA ALA A 502 16.60 5.78 -18.43
C ALA A 502 17.28 6.43 -19.65
N ASN A 503 17.73 7.67 -19.49
CA ASN A 503 18.51 8.38 -20.50
C ASN A 503 19.44 9.40 -19.80
N GLU A 504 20.75 9.17 -19.90
CA GLU A 504 21.79 9.99 -19.25
C GLU A 504 21.95 11.38 -19.88
N ASP A 505 21.53 11.58 -21.12
CA ASP A 505 21.63 12.86 -21.83
C ASP A 505 20.64 13.90 -21.31
N HIS A 506 19.57 13.47 -20.63
CA HIS A 506 18.51 14.35 -20.12
C HIS A 506 18.24 14.07 -18.64
N GLU A 507 18.55 15.03 -17.77
CA GLU A 507 18.26 14.91 -16.34
C GLU A 507 16.78 15.21 -16.00
N GLY A 508 16.17 14.38 -15.16
CA GLY A 508 14.79 14.47 -14.70
C GLY A 508 13.78 13.88 -15.68
N ALA A 509 13.35 14.69 -16.66
CA ALA A 509 12.40 14.26 -17.67
C ALA A 509 12.47 15.09 -18.96
N THR A 510 12.04 14.46 -20.06
CA THR A 510 11.97 15.06 -21.38
C THR A 510 10.75 14.55 -22.17
N ILE A 511 10.56 15.01 -23.41
CA ILE A 511 9.47 14.59 -24.28
C ILE A 511 10.07 13.94 -25.52
N TYR A 512 9.77 12.66 -25.73
CA TYR A 512 10.15 11.95 -26.95
C TYR A 512 9.06 12.13 -28.00
N HIS A 513 9.48 12.25 -29.26
CA HIS A 513 8.58 12.31 -30.40
C HIS A 513 8.85 11.14 -31.33
N TYR A 514 7.86 10.28 -31.48
CA TYR A 514 7.85 9.23 -32.48
C TYR A 514 6.98 9.65 -33.67
N LYS A 515 7.48 9.42 -34.89
CA LYS A 515 6.75 9.60 -36.13
C LYS A 515 6.71 8.29 -36.92
N ASN A 516 5.52 7.81 -37.26
CA ASN A 516 5.30 6.56 -37.99
C ASN A 516 6.06 5.38 -37.38
N GLY A 517 6.05 5.28 -36.04
CA GLY A 517 6.75 4.23 -35.31
C GLY A 517 8.23 4.46 -35.04
N ILE A 518 8.83 5.55 -35.55
CA ILE A 518 10.28 5.81 -35.45
C ILE A 518 10.54 7.01 -34.54
N LEU A 519 11.51 6.89 -33.61
CA LEU A 519 11.93 8.00 -32.76
C LEU A 519 12.61 9.09 -33.62
N VAL A 520 12.03 10.28 -33.64
CA VAL A 520 12.54 11.45 -34.38
C VAL A 520 13.45 12.30 -33.50
N THR A 521 13.02 12.55 -32.26
CA THR A 521 13.79 13.30 -31.26
C THR A 521 13.43 12.84 -29.87
N ASP A 522 14.40 12.89 -28.97
CA ASP A 522 14.29 12.61 -27.55
C ASP A 522 14.13 13.87 -26.68
N ASN A 523 14.09 15.07 -27.29
CA ASN A 523 13.95 16.35 -26.59
C ASN A 523 13.02 17.32 -27.32
N PHE A 524 11.80 16.86 -27.56
CA PHE A 524 10.75 17.67 -28.15
C PHE A 524 10.36 18.84 -27.23
N SER A 525 10.10 20.01 -27.82
CA SER A 525 9.69 21.22 -27.10
C SER A 525 8.45 21.85 -27.72
N VAL A 526 8.52 22.27 -29.00
CA VAL A 526 7.43 22.86 -29.77
C VAL A 526 7.59 22.44 -31.24
N PRO A 527 6.52 22.18 -32.00
CA PRO A 527 6.65 22.00 -33.44
C PRO A 527 7.23 23.26 -34.10
N GLU A 528 8.22 23.11 -34.99
CA GLU A 528 8.83 24.23 -35.71
C GLU A 528 7.77 24.99 -36.52
N ILE A 529 7.48 26.23 -36.12
CA ILE A 529 6.55 27.11 -36.83
C ILE A 529 7.29 27.67 -38.05
N SER A 530 7.17 26.98 -39.18
CA SER A 530 7.57 27.53 -40.48
C SER A 530 6.59 28.62 -40.89
N ASP A 531 7.07 29.66 -41.58
CA ASP A 531 6.20 30.68 -42.19
C ASP A 531 5.10 29.98 -43.01
N PRO A 532 3.79 30.25 -42.79
CA PRO A 532 2.71 29.57 -43.51
C PRO A 532 2.87 29.53 -45.03
N GLU A 533 3.48 30.57 -45.62
CA GLU A 533 3.74 30.64 -47.07
C GLU A 533 4.89 29.73 -47.53
N SER A 534 5.75 29.30 -46.60
CA SER A 534 6.91 28.43 -46.85
C SER A 534 6.61 26.93 -46.70
N ILE A 535 5.43 26.57 -46.17
CA ILE A 535 5.07 25.18 -45.88
C ILE A 535 4.74 24.45 -47.19
N LYS A 536 5.66 23.57 -47.62
CA LYS A 536 5.48 22.70 -48.80
C LYS A 536 5.03 21.28 -48.45
N ASP A 537 5.35 20.82 -47.24
CA ASP A 537 4.93 19.50 -46.75
C ASP A 537 3.59 19.63 -46.03
N ARG A 538 2.55 19.00 -46.60
CA ARG A 538 1.21 18.94 -45.99
C ARG A 538 1.25 18.32 -44.58
N ASN A 539 2.22 17.46 -44.28
CA ASN A 539 2.37 16.87 -42.95
C ASN A 539 2.82 17.89 -41.89
N ALA A 540 3.43 19.02 -42.28
CA ALA A 540 3.78 20.07 -41.31
C ALA A 540 2.54 20.78 -40.76
N LEU A 541 1.45 20.83 -41.53
CA LEU A 541 0.18 21.44 -41.12
C LEU A 541 -0.60 20.59 -40.10
N ILE A 542 -0.21 19.33 -39.89
CA ILE A 542 -0.92 18.39 -39.01
C ILE A 542 -0.93 18.85 -37.53
N TRP A 543 0.06 19.63 -37.13
CA TRP A 543 0.14 20.23 -35.79
C TRP A 543 -0.94 21.31 -35.57
N TYR A 544 -1.58 21.79 -36.64
CA TYR A 544 -2.63 22.80 -36.62
C TYR A 544 -3.99 22.27 -37.08
N THR A 545 -4.08 20.98 -37.43
CA THR A 545 -5.34 20.42 -37.93
C THR A 545 -6.38 20.34 -36.82
N CYS A 546 -7.58 20.82 -37.14
CA CYS A 546 -8.76 20.76 -36.29
C CYS A 546 -9.82 19.91 -36.99
N GLU A 547 -10.45 18.98 -36.27
CA GLU A 547 -11.65 18.32 -36.78
C GLU A 547 -12.82 19.30 -36.77
N LEU A 548 -13.47 19.46 -37.93
CA LEU A 548 -14.63 20.32 -38.10
C LEU A 548 -15.86 19.46 -38.40
N THR A 549 -16.96 19.78 -37.75
CA THR A 549 -18.30 19.25 -38.05
C THR A 549 -19.22 20.43 -38.36
N LEU A 550 -20.14 20.23 -39.30
CA LEU A 550 -21.11 21.25 -39.67
C LEU A 550 -22.22 21.29 -38.61
N ASP A 551 -22.62 22.48 -38.17
CA ASP A 551 -23.70 22.65 -37.19
C ASP A 551 -25.07 22.51 -37.89
N PRO A 552 -25.87 21.46 -37.60
CA PRO A 552 -27.16 21.26 -38.26
C PRO A 552 -28.14 22.42 -38.07
N SER A 553 -28.00 23.20 -37.00
CA SER A 553 -28.87 24.34 -36.73
C SER A 553 -28.59 25.56 -37.62
N THR A 554 -27.43 25.60 -38.27
CA THR A 554 -27.04 26.67 -39.20
C THR A 554 -27.10 26.25 -40.67
N VAL A 555 -27.39 24.97 -40.93
CA VAL A 555 -27.40 24.41 -42.28
C VAL A 555 -28.63 24.86 -43.06
N ASN A 556 -28.38 25.33 -44.28
CA ASN A 556 -29.41 25.79 -45.20
C ASN A 556 -30.32 24.61 -45.63
N GLY A 557 -31.63 24.84 -45.75
CA GLY A 557 -32.62 23.80 -46.07
C GLY A 557 -32.44 23.08 -47.42
N TYR A 558 -31.57 23.57 -48.31
CA TYR A 558 -31.18 22.89 -49.55
C TYR A 558 -30.03 21.89 -49.38
N LEU A 559 -29.46 21.77 -48.17
CA LEU A 559 -28.37 20.86 -47.86
C LEU A 559 -28.84 19.78 -46.88
N THR A 560 -28.49 18.54 -47.18
CA THR A 560 -28.60 17.38 -46.31
C THR A 560 -27.22 17.01 -45.81
N LEU A 561 -27.07 16.89 -44.50
CA LEU A 561 -25.83 16.43 -43.87
C LEU A 561 -25.82 14.92 -43.74
N SER A 562 -24.67 14.31 -44.03
CA SER A 562 -24.36 12.90 -43.83
C SER A 562 -23.00 12.72 -43.15
N ASP A 563 -22.67 11.48 -42.79
CA ASP A 563 -21.40 11.10 -42.14
C ASP A 563 -21.11 11.95 -40.88
N ASP A 564 -22.00 11.86 -39.88
CA ASP A 564 -21.91 12.63 -38.63
C ASP A 564 -21.71 14.13 -38.81
N ASN A 565 -22.41 14.71 -39.79
CA ASN A 565 -22.37 16.12 -40.17
C ASN A 565 -21.03 16.59 -40.76
N LYS A 566 -20.22 15.67 -41.31
CA LYS A 566 -18.97 15.99 -42.00
C LYS A 566 -19.18 16.23 -43.50
N GLU A 567 -20.22 15.64 -44.09
CA GLU A 567 -20.49 15.73 -45.52
C GLU A 567 -21.80 16.45 -45.84
N PRO A 568 -21.77 17.65 -46.46
CA PRO A 568 -22.96 18.30 -46.99
C PRO A 568 -23.27 17.83 -48.42
N SER A 569 -24.52 17.47 -48.68
CA SER A 569 -25.03 17.09 -50.00
C SER A 569 -26.27 17.91 -50.36
N LEU A 570 -26.51 18.18 -51.65
CA LEU A 570 -27.70 18.90 -52.11
C LEU A 570 -28.92 17.98 -52.10
N SER A 571 -30.00 18.42 -51.45
CA SER A 571 -31.21 17.63 -51.19
C SER A 571 -32.14 17.46 -52.40
N ASP A 572 -32.04 18.34 -53.42
CA ASP A 572 -33.00 18.39 -54.52
C ASP A 572 -32.40 18.01 -55.90
N LYS A 573 -33.01 17.01 -56.56
CA LYS A 573 -32.64 16.56 -57.92
C LYS A 573 -32.87 17.63 -58.99
N ASP A 574 -33.88 18.49 -58.84
CA ASP A 574 -34.15 19.57 -59.80
C ASP A 574 -33.19 20.76 -59.65
N MET A 575 -32.66 20.97 -58.45
CA MET A 575 -31.60 21.95 -58.18
C MET A 575 -30.24 21.47 -58.70
N LYS A 576 -29.90 20.18 -58.59
CA LYS A 576 -28.77 19.56 -59.31
C LYS A 576 -28.88 19.76 -60.83
N LYS A 577 -30.09 19.71 -61.38
CA LYS A 577 -30.38 19.95 -62.81
C LYS A 577 -30.33 21.43 -63.21
N LYS A 578 -30.69 22.36 -62.31
CA LYS A 578 -30.53 23.82 -62.49
C LYS A 578 -29.06 24.24 -62.39
N LEU A 579 -28.32 23.75 -61.40
CA LEU A 579 -26.86 23.93 -61.29
C LEU A 579 -26.13 23.28 -62.48
N GLY A 580 -26.55 22.08 -62.91
CA GLY A 580 -26.06 21.44 -64.14
C GLY A 580 -26.30 22.25 -65.42
N ARG A 581 -27.39 23.02 -65.49
CA ARG A 581 -27.66 23.97 -66.59
C ARG A 581 -26.84 25.27 -66.49
N PHE A 582 -26.42 25.67 -65.29
CA PHE A 582 -25.41 26.73 -65.09
C PHE A 582 -23.98 26.25 -65.41
N TYR A 583 -23.67 24.98 -65.14
CA TYR A 583 -22.41 24.30 -65.50
C TYR A 583 -22.14 24.31 -67.01
N ALA A 584 -23.18 24.20 -67.83
CA ALA A 584 -23.08 24.23 -69.29
C ALA A 584 -22.73 25.62 -69.88
N ARG A 585 -22.70 26.69 -69.08
CA ARG A 585 -22.38 28.07 -69.51
C ARG A 585 -20.94 28.53 -69.24
N GLY A 586 -20.02 27.59 -69.03
CA GLY A 586 -18.58 27.84 -69.22
C GLY A 586 -17.87 28.73 -68.19
N ARG A 587 -18.49 29.04 -67.05
CA ARG A 587 -17.82 29.70 -65.92
C ARG A 587 -18.03 28.84 -64.69
N TYR A 588 -17.09 27.94 -64.39
CA TYR A 588 -16.84 27.30 -63.08
C TYR A 588 -16.01 26.00 -63.20
N GLN A 589 -15.05 25.95 -64.12
CA GLN A 589 -14.07 24.85 -64.14
C GLN A 589 -13.13 24.88 -62.91
N SER A 590 -13.01 26.03 -62.24
CA SER A 590 -12.20 26.23 -61.04
C SER A 590 -12.87 25.76 -59.73
N LEU A 591 -14.21 25.77 -59.63
CA LEU A 591 -14.92 25.38 -58.39
C LEU A 591 -14.99 23.87 -58.19
N LEU A 592 -15.21 23.10 -59.27
CA LEU A 592 -15.22 21.65 -59.19
C LEU A 592 -13.80 21.09 -59.02
N LEU A 593 -12.76 21.78 -59.51
CA LEU A 593 -11.37 21.41 -59.23
C LEU A 593 -11.02 21.65 -57.75
N ALA A 594 -11.59 22.68 -57.12
CA ALA A 594 -11.43 22.95 -55.69
C ALA A 594 -12.21 21.95 -54.82
N CYS A 595 -13.46 21.63 -55.16
CA CYS A 595 -14.28 20.69 -54.37
C CYS A 595 -13.94 19.20 -54.60
N ASN A 596 -13.46 18.79 -55.78
CA ASN A 596 -13.03 17.40 -56.00
C ASN A 596 -11.61 17.13 -55.46
N ARG A 597 -10.79 18.16 -55.19
CA ARG A 597 -9.49 18.00 -54.52
C ARG A 597 -9.59 17.92 -52.99
N THR A 598 -10.74 18.28 -52.42
CA THR A 598 -10.99 18.27 -50.96
C THR A 598 -11.75 17.04 -50.47
N ALA A 599 -11.97 16.03 -51.33
CA ALA A 599 -12.31 14.67 -50.90
C ALA A 599 -11.11 14.07 -50.15
N GLY A 600 -10.98 14.42 -48.86
CA GLY A 600 -9.93 13.98 -47.95
C GLY A 600 -8.97 15.06 -47.43
N ALA A 601 -9.26 16.36 -47.58
CA ALA A 601 -8.32 17.40 -47.14
C ALA A 601 -8.97 18.74 -46.77
N THR A 602 -8.58 19.27 -45.60
CA THR A 602 -8.47 20.70 -45.21
C THR A 602 -9.04 21.73 -46.19
N LEU A 603 -10.07 22.48 -45.76
CA LEU A 603 -10.53 23.68 -46.48
C LEU A 603 -9.46 24.79 -46.38
N GLU A 604 -8.87 25.16 -47.51
CA GLU A 604 -8.04 26.35 -47.64
C GLU A 604 -8.88 27.64 -47.64
N LEU A 605 -8.30 28.74 -47.15
CA LEU A 605 -8.87 30.09 -47.09
C LEU A 605 -9.42 30.60 -48.44
N ASP A 606 -8.82 30.17 -49.55
CA ASP A 606 -9.29 30.50 -50.90
C ASP A 606 -10.66 29.86 -51.22
N THR A 607 -10.98 28.72 -50.61
CA THR A 607 -12.29 28.07 -50.74
C THR A 607 -13.37 28.90 -50.05
N LEU A 608 -13.06 29.51 -48.90
CA LEU A 608 -13.95 30.44 -48.18
C LEU A 608 -14.14 31.76 -48.94
N ARG A 609 -13.09 32.26 -49.60
CA ARG A 609 -13.15 33.47 -50.44
C ARG A 609 -14.03 33.26 -51.67
N VAL A 610 -13.94 32.09 -52.30
CA VAL A 610 -14.77 31.73 -53.45
C VAL A 610 -16.23 31.48 -53.06
N MET A 611 -16.50 30.92 -51.86
CA MET A 611 -17.88 30.80 -51.31
C MET A 611 -18.48 32.17 -50.92
N SER A 612 -17.66 33.11 -50.45
CA SER A 612 -18.03 34.50 -50.19
C SER A 612 -18.47 35.23 -51.47
N GLU A 613 -17.67 35.15 -52.54
CA GLU A 613 -17.99 35.74 -53.84
C GLU A 613 -19.24 35.12 -54.49
N PHE A 614 -19.44 33.80 -54.31
CA PHE A 614 -20.64 33.11 -54.76
C PHE A 614 -21.90 33.62 -54.05
N SER A 615 -21.82 33.81 -52.71
CA SER A 615 -22.92 34.34 -51.89
C SER A 615 -23.30 35.77 -52.27
N HIS A 616 -22.30 36.60 -52.61
CA HIS A 616 -22.48 37.97 -53.10
C HIS A 616 -23.23 38.03 -54.44
N SER A 617 -22.93 37.12 -55.37
CA SER A 617 -23.50 37.14 -56.72
C SER A 617 -24.93 36.57 -56.84
N VAL A 618 -25.37 35.75 -55.87
CA VAL A 618 -26.66 35.04 -55.93
C VAL A 618 -27.71 35.61 -54.97
N LEU A 619 -27.32 36.19 -53.83
CA LEU A 619 -28.25 36.52 -52.73
C LEU A 619 -28.36 38.02 -52.38
N GLY A 620 -27.54 38.88 -53.00
CA GLY A 620 -27.48 40.33 -52.72
C GLY A 620 -26.82 40.68 -51.38
N ASP A 621 -26.26 41.90 -51.29
CA ASP A 621 -25.28 42.35 -50.28
C ASP A 621 -25.70 42.12 -48.81
N HIS A 622 -26.97 42.30 -48.48
CA HIS A 622 -27.45 42.11 -47.10
C HIS A 622 -27.57 40.63 -46.67
N SER A 623 -27.65 39.71 -47.63
CA SER A 623 -27.79 38.27 -47.38
C SER A 623 -26.43 37.58 -47.34
N ALA A 624 -25.47 38.05 -48.14
CA ALA A 624 -24.10 37.53 -48.16
C ALA A 624 -23.38 37.76 -46.82
N ALA A 625 -23.59 38.92 -46.19
CA ALA A 625 -23.06 39.21 -44.85
C ALA A 625 -23.66 38.29 -43.76
N ARG A 626 -24.93 37.89 -43.89
CA ARG A 626 -25.56 36.89 -43.00
C ARG A 626 -25.05 35.48 -43.27
N VAL A 627 -24.85 35.08 -44.52
CA VAL A 627 -24.32 33.75 -44.88
C VAL A 627 -22.86 33.61 -44.43
N LEU A 628 -22.03 34.64 -44.57
CA LEU A 628 -20.68 34.69 -44.00
C LEU A 628 -20.70 34.72 -42.46
N GLY A 629 -21.61 35.48 -41.85
CA GLY A 629 -21.81 35.49 -40.40
C GLY A 629 -22.30 34.15 -39.83
N SER A 630 -23.06 33.38 -40.60
CA SER A 630 -23.56 32.04 -40.23
C SER A 630 -22.54 30.94 -40.53
N LEU A 631 -21.76 31.03 -41.61
CA LEU A 631 -20.64 30.11 -41.89
C LEU A 631 -19.47 30.29 -40.91
N LEU A 632 -19.31 31.48 -40.33
CA LEU A 632 -18.32 31.75 -39.27
C LEU A 632 -18.81 31.37 -37.86
N SER A 633 -20.05 30.86 -37.70
CA SER A 633 -20.51 30.24 -36.47
C SER A 633 -19.99 28.79 -36.37
N VAL A 634 -18.67 28.63 -36.37
CA VAL A 634 -18.02 27.39 -35.96
C VAL A 634 -18.12 27.33 -34.44
N ARG A 635 -18.90 26.39 -33.89
CA ARG A 635 -18.80 26.06 -32.47
C ARG A 635 -17.42 25.47 -32.19
N ARG A 636 -16.50 26.29 -31.69
CA ARG A 636 -15.32 25.78 -30.98
C ARG A 636 -15.79 25.06 -29.72
N THR A 637 -15.49 23.78 -29.60
CA THR A 637 -15.56 23.07 -28.33
C THR A 637 -14.35 23.43 -27.45
N SER A 638 -14.18 24.72 -27.12
CA SER A 638 -13.35 25.19 -26.00
C SER A 638 -13.59 26.68 -25.74
N SER A 639 -14.09 27.01 -24.56
CA SER A 639 -14.32 28.38 -24.08
C SER A 639 -13.05 29.00 -23.49
N GLN A 640 -12.43 29.96 -24.20
CA GLN A 640 -11.79 31.22 -23.73
C GLN A 640 -10.68 31.74 -24.68
N PRO A 641 -10.42 33.07 -24.71
CA PRO A 641 -9.77 33.75 -25.84
C PRO A 641 -8.24 33.85 -25.72
N LEU A 642 -7.57 33.82 -26.87
CA LEU A 642 -6.17 34.25 -27.00
C LEU A 642 -6.15 35.67 -27.60
N GLN A 643 -5.77 36.65 -26.77
CA GLN A 643 -5.35 37.97 -27.22
C GLN A 643 -3.98 37.86 -27.90
N ALA A 644 -3.90 38.11 -29.21
CA ALA A 644 -2.72 38.69 -29.85
C ALA A 644 -3.02 39.11 -31.30
N ALA A 645 -2.48 40.27 -31.67
CA ALA A 645 -2.27 40.79 -33.03
C ALA A 645 -3.48 41.33 -33.81
N SER A 646 -4.04 42.45 -33.35
CA SER A 646 -4.67 43.43 -34.24
C SER A 646 -3.59 44.30 -34.92
N ARG A 647 -3.14 43.94 -36.13
CA ARG A 647 -2.47 44.88 -37.05
C ARG A 647 -2.68 44.48 -38.52
N GLY A 648 -3.34 45.37 -39.27
CA GLY A 648 -3.43 45.40 -40.74
C GLY A 648 -4.45 44.39 -41.27
N TYR A 649 -5.61 44.75 -41.78
CA TYR A 649 -5.81 45.47 -43.05
C TYR A 649 -7.25 46.00 -43.10
N ARG A 650 -7.42 47.16 -43.73
CA ARG A 650 -8.72 47.78 -44.04
C ARG A 650 -9.45 47.02 -45.13
#